data_AF-A0A3B8T9Y5-F1
#
_entry.id   AF-A0A3B8T9Y5-F1
#
_cell.length_a   1.000
_cell.length_b   1.000
_cell.length_c   1.000
_cell.angle_alpha   90.00
_cell.angle_beta   90.00
_cell.angle_gamma   90.00
#
_symmetry.space_group_name_H-M   'P 1'
#
loop_
_entity.id
_entity.type
_entity.pdbx_description
1 polymer ?
#
loop_
_entity_poly.entity_id
_entity_poly.type
_entity_poly.pdbx_seq_one_letter_code
_entity_poly.pdbx_strand_id
1 'polypeptide(L)'
;MSIRTSLKKVLPPISITEQEALDAGDVWIESSIYQGKPDMAALRSLPQGTLTADEQAFLDGPVVELINMVDDYALSNEDHIPQPVIDFLCKNKFFSMIIPKKFGGLEFSPYANSTIVATIAVASGAIAVTVMVPNSLGPGELLMHYGTEEQQNYWLPRLSVGTDIPCFALTGPEAGSDAGSIPDAGIVCKGMHNGEEVLGLRVSWDKRYITLAPIATVLGLAFKVFDPEQLLGDELELGITCALLPKSHAGVELGNRHDPMGVRFYNGTTRGQDVFIPMEFIIGGQKNIGRGWQMLVSCLGAGRGISLPAMGVATAQSAFKSTVEYSFVREQFGVPIGRFEGIQEKIADIAGKTFLLEAMRVLTTEGLGEGIKPSVVTAIAKYHMTELGRDVMNQAMDVQAGKAIQKGPQNTLSNGYQSLPIAITVEGANILTRNLMIFGQGAMRCHPYLKEMVDLIHSEDQAADAPFNKVLAKTVWFSIKNALRSTVNSYLPFLRSADSQLAEVKPYEQRLNSISAKLAPLADLSLLVLGGDLKKAELLSARLGDVMSYSYAAMATIRFYEQRVSNREEAKPYFDYAMQWSLAQAEQAIVNFVNNFPHGPTRILMRTLTNTYTSSVSGISDDLVRELSTAAMQDSSIKAELTHLVKIKAGDGNDINAQAFLAKHAVLPILSKVQKALRAHPVVPFISFEHAVNKMLEAEQITQDEHTALLSYNEKRKLSVRVDEFTFDLELVDVNGQPIVETQSDAA
;
A
#
# COMPACT_ATOMS: atom_id res chain seq x y z
N MET A 1 -31.06 33.10 20.74
CA MET A 1 -29.92 32.65 19.91
C MET A 1 -30.28 31.25 19.44
N SER A 2 -30.36 30.99 18.13
CA SER A 2 -30.74 29.66 17.64
C SER A 2 -29.64 28.64 17.97
N ILE A 3 -29.98 27.35 18.05
CA ILE A 3 -29.01 26.27 18.28
C ILE A 3 -27.90 26.33 17.22
N ARG A 4 -28.29 26.62 15.97
CA ARG A 4 -27.38 26.83 14.84
C ARG A 4 -26.36 27.94 15.10
N THR A 5 -26.81 29.12 15.52
CA THR A 5 -25.91 30.27 15.79
C THR A 5 -24.97 29.99 16.96
N SER A 6 -25.42 29.23 17.97
CA SER A 6 -24.57 28.83 19.09
C SER A 6 -23.48 27.85 18.64
N LEU A 7 -23.81 26.87 17.80
CA LEU A 7 -22.84 25.90 17.26
C LEU A 7 -21.83 26.56 16.30
N LYS A 8 -22.27 27.53 15.49
CA LYS A 8 -21.37 28.31 14.61
C LYS A 8 -20.23 29.00 15.38
N LYS A 9 -20.45 29.35 16.66
CA LYS A 9 -19.41 29.98 17.50
C LYS A 9 -18.40 28.99 18.09
N VAL A 10 -18.73 27.70 18.12
CA VAL A 10 -17.95 26.65 18.78
C VAL A 10 -17.18 25.80 17.76
N LEU A 11 -17.69 25.69 16.53
CA LEU A 11 -17.01 24.98 15.45
C LEU A 11 -15.94 25.89 14.80
N PRO A 12 -14.73 25.37 14.56
CA PRO A 12 -13.72 26.11 13.80
C PRO A 12 -14.19 26.30 12.34
N PRO A 13 -13.81 27.42 11.69
CA PRO A 13 -14.07 27.61 10.26
C PRO A 13 -13.33 26.54 9.45
N ILE A 14 -13.98 26.03 8.42
CA ILE A 14 -13.37 25.11 7.44
C ILE A 14 -12.62 25.96 6.41
N SER A 15 -11.33 25.70 6.19
CA SER A 15 -10.57 26.39 5.14
C SER A 15 -11.06 25.95 3.76
N ILE A 16 -10.85 26.79 2.73
CA ILE A 16 -11.17 26.42 1.33
C ILE A 16 -10.44 25.12 0.94
N THR A 17 -9.17 24.99 1.31
CA THR A 17 -8.36 23.80 1.05
C THR A 17 -8.89 22.54 1.75
N GLU A 18 -9.46 22.68 2.95
CA GLU A 18 -10.09 21.59 3.68
C GLU A 18 -11.45 21.22 3.05
N GLN A 19 -12.24 22.21 2.66
CA GLN A 19 -13.51 22.00 1.98
C GLN A 19 -13.32 21.27 0.64
N GLU A 20 -12.38 21.72 -0.19
CA GLU A 20 -12.03 21.05 -1.45
C GLU A 20 -11.58 19.61 -1.23
N ALA A 21 -10.85 19.33 -0.15
CA ALA A 21 -10.44 17.97 0.19
C ALA A 21 -11.61 17.10 0.68
N LEU A 22 -12.58 17.69 1.37
CA LEU A 22 -13.80 17.02 1.81
C LEU A 22 -14.80 16.80 0.68
N ASP A 23 -14.76 17.63 -0.37
CA ASP A 23 -15.61 17.50 -1.56
C ASP A 23 -14.99 16.58 -2.63
N ALA A 24 -13.68 16.38 -2.61
CA ALA A 24 -12.99 15.48 -3.54
C ALA A 24 -13.24 13.99 -3.23
N GLY A 25 -13.57 13.20 -4.25
CA GLY A 25 -13.78 11.74 -4.17
C GLY A 25 -15.21 11.33 -3.83
N ASP A 26 -15.44 10.01 -3.73
CA ASP A 26 -16.73 9.38 -3.46
C ASP A 26 -16.79 8.75 -2.06
N VAL A 27 -17.98 8.31 -1.67
CA VAL A 27 -18.23 7.50 -0.48
C VAL A 27 -18.73 6.14 -0.95
N TRP A 28 -18.18 5.05 -0.40
CA TRP A 28 -18.46 3.70 -0.86
C TRP A 28 -18.91 2.79 0.30
N ILE A 29 -18.41 1.55 0.37
CA ILE A 29 -18.82 0.55 1.36
C ILE A 29 -18.37 0.90 2.78
N GLU A 30 -17.33 1.71 2.95
CA GLU A 30 -16.86 2.16 4.27
C GLU A 30 -17.93 2.97 5.01
N SER A 31 -18.84 3.60 4.29
CA SER A 31 -19.97 4.31 4.90
C SER A 31 -20.91 3.39 5.68
N SER A 32 -21.14 2.18 5.17
CA SER A 32 -21.97 1.18 5.82
C SER A 32 -21.33 0.67 7.13
N ILE A 33 -20.00 0.60 7.16
CA ILE A 33 -19.22 0.31 8.37
C ILE A 33 -19.43 1.41 9.41
N TYR A 34 -19.30 2.68 9.00
CA TYR A 34 -19.53 3.82 9.89
C TYR A 34 -20.96 3.81 10.46
N GLN A 35 -21.95 3.56 9.60
CA GLN A 35 -23.38 3.52 9.96
C GLN A 35 -23.78 2.31 10.82
N GLY A 36 -22.83 1.44 11.16
CA GLY A 36 -23.07 0.32 12.07
C GLY A 36 -23.84 -0.84 11.46
N LYS A 37 -23.83 -0.96 10.12
CA LYS A 37 -24.40 -2.09 9.38
C LYS A 37 -23.64 -2.25 8.06
N PRO A 38 -22.50 -2.97 8.07
CA PRO A 38 -21.72 -3.26 6.87
C PRO A 38 -22.60 -3.82 5.75
N ASP A 39 -22.49 -3.26 4.55
CA ASP A 39 -23.28 -3.67 3.39
C ASP A 39 -22.60 -4.86 2.68
N MET A 40 -22.84 -6.04 3.24
CA MET A 40 -22.28 -7.29 2.73
C MET A 40 -22.91 -7.73 1.41
N ALA A 41 -24.10 -7.21 1.07
CA ALA A 41 -24.73 -7.47 -0.22
C ALA A 41 -24.03 -6.67 -1.33
N ALA A 42 -23.83 -5.36 -1.12
CA ALA A 42 -23.06 -4.51 -2.02
C ALA A 42 -21.63 -5.04 -2.20
N LEU A 43 -20.99 -5.46 -1.09
CA LEU A 43 -19.66 -6.09 -1.12
C LEU A 43 -19.63 -7.31 -2.05
N ARG A 44 -20.63 -8.20 -1.97
CA ARG A 44 -20.66 -9.44 -2.78
C ARG A 44 -21.04 -9.21 -4.23
N SER A 45 -21.81 -8.15 -4.52
CA SER A 45 -22.25 -7.80 -5.88
C SER A 45 -21.20 -7.09 -6.72
N LEU A 46 -20.10 -6.64 -6.12
CA LEU A 46 -19.01 -6.00 -6.86
C LEU A 46 -18.47 -6.94 -7.95
N PRO A 47 -18.26 -6.44 -9.18
CA PRO A 47 -17.57 -7.19 -10.21
C PRO A 47 -16.17 -7.60 -9.75
N GLN A 48 -15.74 -8.79 -10.16
CA GLN A 48 -14.38 -9.25 -9.88
C GLN A 48 -13.41 -8.55 -10.84
N GLY A 49 -12.34 -7.99 -10.28
CA GLY A 49 -11.22 -7.47 -11.06
C GLY A 49 -10.51 -8.61 -11.78
N THR A 50 -10.59 -8.65 -13.10
CA THR A 50 -9.89 -9.62 -13.93
C THR A 50 -8.94 -8.90 -14.87
N LEU A 51 -7.86 -9.57 -15.24
CA LEU A 51 -6.95 -9.08 -16.26
C LEU A 51 -7.57 -9.39 -17.63
N THR A 52 -7.65 -8.36 -18.47
CA THR A 52 -7.93 -8.52 -19.89
C THR A 52 -6.79 -9.28 -20.58
N ALA A 53 -7.04 -9.77 -21.81
CA ALA A 53 -6.00 -10.46 -22.58
C ALA A 53 -4.76 -9.58 -22.82
N ASP A 54 -4.94 -8.28 -23.07
CA ASP A 54 -3.84 -7.33 -23.26
C ASP A 54 -3.03 -7.14 -21.96
N GLU A 55 -3.71 -7.00 -20.82
CA GLU A 55 -3.05 -6.83 -19.51
C GLU A 55 -2.30 -8.10 -19.08
N GLN A 56 -2.89 -9.28 -19.30
CA GLN A 56 -2.25 -10.55 -19.03
C GLN A 56 -1.03 -10.75 -19.94
N ALA A 57 -1.14 -10.44 -21.24
CA ALA A 57 -0.02 -10.51 -22.17
C ALA A 57 1.12 -9.52 -21.79
N PHE A 58 0.78 -8.36 -21.23
CA PHE A 58 1.76 -7.42 -20.71
C PHE A 58 2.53 -7.97 -19.50
N LEU A 59 1.81 -8.61 -18.57
CA LEU A 59 2.40 -9.28 -17.41
C LEU A 59 3.28 -10.47 -17.80
N ASP A 60 2.85 -11.27 -18.77
CA ASP A 60 3.56 -12.49 -19.16
C ASP A 60 4.72 -12.24 -20.14
N GLY A 61 4.73 -11.09 -20.82
CA GLY A 61 5.79 -10.67 -21.74
C GLY A 61 6.65 -9.54 -21.17
N PRO A 62 6.33 -8.27 -21.46
CA PRO A 62 7.12 -7.11 -21.05
C PRO A 62 7.56 -7.09 -19.57
N VAL A 63 6.68 -7.45 -18.64
CA VAL A 63 7.03 -7.45 -17.20
C VAL A 63 8.05 -8.53 -16.87
N VAL A 64 7.89 -9.75 -17.42
CA VAL A 64 8.86 -10.84 -17.24
C VAL A 64 10.22 -10.48 -17.87
N GLU A 65 10.22 -9.86 -19.05
CA GLU A 65 11.44 -9.40 -19.69
C GLU A 65 12.16 -8.33 -18.85
N LEU A 66 11.42 -7.33 -18.33
CA LEU A 66 11.95 -6.31 -17.43
C LEU A 66 12.59 -6.94 -16.18
N ILE A 67 11.92 -7.90 -15.54
CA ILE A 67 12.45 -8.58 -14.35
C ILE A 67 13.75 -9.32 -14.69
N ASN A 68 13.85 -9.95 -15.86
CA ASN A 68 15.06 -10.63 -16.28
C ASN A 68 16.23 -9.67 -16.55
N MET A 69 15.95 -8.46 -17.03
CA MET A 69 16.94 -7.40 -17.26
C MET A 69 17.53 -6.80 -15.97
N VAL A 70 16.86 -6.97 -14.83
CA VAL A 70 17.23 -6.33 -13.57
C VAL A 70 17.84 -7.37 -12.62
N ASP A 71 19.02 -7.04 -12.11
CA ASP A 71 19.58 -7.64 -10.89
C ASP A 71 19.58 -6.55 -9.83
N ASP A 72 18.71 -6.67 -8.82
CA ASP A 72 18.52 -5.64 -7.81
C ASP A 72 19.73 -5.53 -6.85
N TYR A 73 20.47 -6.63 -6.66
CA TYR A 73 21.71 -6.59 -5.89
C TYR A 73 22.76 -5.80 -6.66
N ALA A 74 22.99 -6.12 -7.93
CA ALA A 74 23.91 -5.37 -8.78
C ALA A 74 23.50 -3.89 -8.87
N LEU A 75 22.22 -3.63 -9.15
CA LEU A 75 21.66 -2.28 -9.22
C LEU A 75 21.92 -1.48 -7.94
N SER A 76 21.83 -2.09 -6.75
CA SER A 76 22.08 -1.39 -5.49
C SER A 76 23.53 -0.86 -5.36
N ASN A 77 24.48 -1.51 -6.04
CA ASN A 77 25.91 -1.15 -6.05
C ASN A 77 26.27 -0.19 -7.20
N GLU A 78 25.39 -0.04 -8.19
CA GLU A 78 25.56 0.90 -9.30
C GLU A 78 25.21 2.34 -8.92
N ASP A 79 25.75 3.30 -9.67
CA ASP A 79 25.38 4.71 -9.52
C ASP A 79 24.02 5.02 -10.19
N HIS A 80 23.72 4.35 -11.30
CA HIS A 80 22.57 4.65 -12.17
C HIS A 80 21.74 3.41 -12.47
N ILE A 81 20.44 3.62 -12.72
CA ILE A 81 19.64 2.60 -13.42
C ILE A 81 20.25 2.44 -14.83
N PRO A 82 20.58 1.22 -15.27
CA PRO A 82 21.14 1.02 -16.61
C PRO A 82 20.26 1.62 -17.70
N GLN A 83 20.85 2.37 -18.63
CA GLN A 83 20.13 3.03 -19.71
C GLN A 83 19.23 2.06 -20.53
N PRO A 84 19.67 0.83 -20.87
CA PRO A 84 18.81 -0.13 -21.55
C PRO A 84 17.52 -0.45 -20.80
N VAL A 85 17.52 -0.41 -19.46
CA VAL A 85 16.31 -0.61 -18.65
C VAL A 85 15.38 0.58 -18.79
N ILE A 86 15.89 1.82 -18.72
CA ILE A 86 15.07 3.03 -18.93
C ILE A 86 14.47 3.04 -20.34
N ASP A 87 15.27 2.75 -21.37
CA ASP A 87 14.80 2.67 -22.76
C ASP A 87 13.72 1.60 -22.93
N PHE A 88 13.89 0.45 -22.26
CA PHE A 88 12.90 -0.62 -22.24
C PHE A 88 11.57 -0.18 -21.59
N LEU A 89 11.63 0.53 -20.46
CA LEU A 89 10.46 1.07 -19.78
C LEU A 89 9.68 2.03 -20.70
N CYS A 90 10.38 2.94 -21.37
CA CYS A 90 9.78 3.89 -22.31
C CYS A 90 9.18 3.18 -23.53
N LYS A 91 9.96 2.33 -24.21
CA LYS A 91 9.55 1.62 -25.43
C LYS A 91 8.34 0.73 -25.20
N ASN A 92 8.28 0.05 -24.05
CA ASN A 92 7.20 -0.85 -23.69
C ASN A 92 6.11 -0.17 -22.86
N LYS A 93 6.07 1.17 -22.81
CA LYS A 93 4.94 1.94 -22.25
C LYS A 93 4.70 1.70 -20.76
N PHE A 94 5.73 1.34 -20.00
CA PHE A 94 5.63 1.22 -18.55
C PHE A 94 5.29 2.55 -17.89
N PHE A 95 5.58 3.70 -18.50
CA PHE A 95 5.23 5.03 -17.98
C PHE A 95 3.83 5.52 -18.37
N SER A 96 3.03 4.70 -19.06
CA SER A 96 1.76 5.13 -19.64
C SER A 96 0.66 4.08 -19.61
N MET A 97 0.69 3.22 -18.58
CA MET A 97 -0.32 2.20 -18.30
C MET A 97 -1.72 2.81 -18.19
N ILE A 98 -1.86 3.98 -17.55
CA ILE A 98 -3.18 4.63 -17.33
C ILE A 98 -3.63 5.54 -18.49
N ILE A 99 -2.73 5.87 -19.43
CA ILE A 99 -3.06 6.80 -20.51
C ILE A 99 -3.98 6.09 -21.53
N PRO A 100 -5.10 6.71 -21.95
CA PRO A 100 -6.01 6.13 -22.94
C PRO A 100 -5.32 5.71 -24.24
N LYS A 101 -5.81 4.62 -24.84
CA LYS A 101 -5.28 4.10 -26.12
C LYS A 101 -5.33 5.15 -27.24
N LYS A 102 -6.31 6.07 -27.22
CA LYS A 102 -6.42 7.19 -28.19
C LYS A 102 -5.21 8.14 -28.18
N PHE A 103 -4.47 8.21 -27.08
CA PHE A 103 -3.22 8.98 -26.96
C PHE A 103 -1.98 8.07 -27.02
N GLY A 104 -2.12 6.81 -27.42
CA GLY A 104 -1.03 5.85 -27.55
C GLY A 104 -0.62 5.14 -26.25
N GLY A 105 -1.31 5.36 -25.14
CA GLY A 105 -1.10 4.61 -23.89
C GLY A 105 -1.74 3.22 -23.90
N LEU A 106 -1.85 2.60 -22.73
CA LEU A 106 -2.37 1.22 -22.58
C LEU A 106 -3.80 1.13 -22.04
N GLU A 107 -4.29 2.14 -21.31
CA GLU A 107 -5.62 2.17 -20.69
C GLU A 107 -5.90 0.95 -19.79
N PHE A 108 -4.90 0.55 -19.00
CA PHE A 108 -5.00 -0.56 -18.07
C PHE A 108 -5.82 -0.21 -16.84
N SER A 109 -6.54 -1.21 -16.34
CA SER A 109 -7.36 -1.15 -15.14
C SER A 109 -6.51 -0.89 -13.88
N PRO A 110 -7.12 -0.35 -12.80
CA PRO A 110 -6.45 -0.25 -11.49
C PRO A 110 -5.92 -1.59 -10.97
N TYR A 111 -6.65 -2.69 -11.25
CA TYR A 111 -6.23 -4.03 -10.87
C TYR A 111 -4.96 -4.48 -11.61
N ALA A 112 -4.89 -4.25 -12.92
CA ALA A 112 -3.69 -4.54 -13.71
C ALA A 112 -2.50 -3.68 -13.30
N ASN A 113 -2.70 -2.36 -13.15
CA ASN A 113 -1.64 -1.45 -12.69
C ASN A 113 -1.07 -1.90 -11.33
N SER A 114 -1.94 -2.17 -10.34
CA SER A 114 -1.52 -2.67 -9.02
C SER A 114 -0.74 -3.98 -9.13
N THR A 115 -1.20 -4.92 -9.95
CA THR A 115 -0.56 -6.24 -10.13
C THR A 115 0.80 -6.10 -10.81
N ILE A 116 0.92 -5.27 -11.84
CA ILE A 116 2.19 -4.98 -12.54
C ILE A 116 3.18 -4.33 -11.58
N VAL A 117 2.79 -3.27 -10.89
CA VAL A 117 3.65 -2.56 -9.93
C VAL A 117 4.09 -3.49 -8.80
N ALA A 118 3.18 -4.30 -8.24
CA ALA A 118 3.52 -5.23 -7.18
C ALA A 118 4.49 -6.32 -7.66
N THR A 119 4.30 -6.84 -8.88
CA THR A 119 5.20 -7.84 -9.49
C THR A 119 6.60 -7.26 -9.70
N ILE A 120 6.70 -6.02 -10.20
CA ILE A 120 8.00 -5.33 -10.35
C ILE A 120 8.63 -5.07 -8.97
N ALA A 121 7.83 -4.65 -7.97
CA ALA A 121 8.32 -4.33 -6.64
C ALA A 121 8.90 -5.54 -5.89
N VAL A 122 8.42 -6.75 -6.17
CA VAL A 122 9.06 -7.98 -5.66
C VAL A 122 10.48 -8.14 -6.18
N ALA A 123 10.72 -7.80 -7.46
CA ALA A 123 12.03 -7.91 -8.08
C ALA A 123 12.94 -6.73 -7.75
N SER A 124 12.44 -5.50 -7.84
CA SER A 124 13.19 -4.28 -7.52
C SER A 124 12.28 -3.12 -7.11
N GLY A 125 12.44 -2.64 -5.88
CA GLY A 125 11.73 -1.45 -5.39
C GLY A 125 12.12 -0.18 -6.16
N ALA A 126 13.37 -0.07 -6.62
CA ALA A 126 13.85 1.09 -7.39
C ALA A 126 13.12 1.22 -8.74
N ILE A 127 12.99 0.10 -9.46
CA ILE A 127 12.29 0.07 -10.75
C ILE A 127 10.79 0.27 -10.56
N ALA A 128 10.18 -0.32 -9.52
CA ALA A 128 8.77 -0.12 -9.20
C ALA A 128 8.44 1.35 -8.95
N VAL A 129 9.25 2.06 -8.15
CA VAL A 129 9.07 3.51 -7.91
C VAL A 129 9.21 4.33 -9.20
N THR A 130 10.15 3.95 -10.06
CA THR A 130 10.38 4.58 -11.38
C THR A 130 9.15 4.45 -12.28
N VAL A 131 8.49 3.28 -12.28
CA VAL A 131 7.26 3.01 -13.05
C VAL A 131 6.02 3.64 -12.42
N MET A 132 5.96 3.73 -11.09
CA MET A 132 4.77 4.16 -10.35
C MET A 132 4.39 5.62 -10.60
N VAL A 133 5.35 6.54 -10.58
CA VAL A 133 5.06 7.99 -10.60
C VAL A 133 4.36 8.44 -11.88
N PRO A 134 4.80 8.04 -13.10
CA PRO A 134 4.07 8.39 -14.32
C PRO A 134 2.64 7.82 -14.41
N ASN A 135 2.34 6.75 -13.66
CA ASN A 135 1.04 6.05 -13.63
C ASN A 135 0.18 6.35 -12.40
N SER A 136 0.56 7.36 -11.63
CA SER A 136 -0.16 7.83 -10.44
C SER A 136 -0.21 9.35 -10.49
N LEU A 137 0.11 10.05 -9.38
CA LEU A 137 0.16 11.51 -9.32
C LEU A 137 1.28 12.06 -10.22
N GLY A 138 0.96 12.22 -11.50
CA GLY A 138 1.84 12.75 -12.51
C GLY A 138 1.12 13.67 -13.50
N PRO A 139 1.87 14.42 -14.32
CA PRO A 139 1.35 15.20 -15.43
C PRO A 139 0.35 14.47 -16.32
N GLY A 140 0.56 13.17 -16.58
CA GLY A 140 -0.36 12.35 -17.38
C GLY A 140 -1.78 12.34 -16.81
N GLU A 141 -1.94 11.99 -15.52
CA GLU A 141 -3.25 11.96 -14.86
C GLU A 141 -3.92 13.34 -14.81
N LEU A 142 -3.17 14.37 -14.46
CA LEU A 142 -3.68 15.74 -14.42
C LEU A 142 -4.16 16.23 -15.79
N LEU A 143 -3.40 15.94 -16.86
CA LEU A 143 -3.76 16.33 -18.22
C LEU A 143 -5.02 15.63 -18.71
N MET A 144 -5.20 14.34 -18.41
CA MET A 144 -6.39 13.58 -18.81
C MET A 144 -7.68 14.18 -18.23
N HIS A 145 -7.62 14.68 -17.00
CA HIS A 145 -8.80 15.21 -16.31
C HIS A 145 -9.00 16.72 -16.48
N TYR A 146 -7.90 17.48 -16.55
CA TYR A 146 -7.95 18.94 -16.43
C TYR A 146 -7.23 19.69 -17.55
N GLY A 147 -6.45 19.01 -18.40
CA GLY A 147 -5.75 19.63 -19.52
C GLY A 147 -6.70 20.16 -20.59
N THR A 148 -6.28 21.19 -21.33
CA THR A 148 -7.00 21.61 -22.56
C THR A 148 -6.83 20.57 -23.66
N GLU A 149 -7.63 20.64 -24.73
CA GLU A 149 -7.48 19.74 -25.88
C GLU A 149 -6.08 19.86 -26.50
N GLU A 150 -5.54 21.07 -26.61
CA GLU A 150 -4.19 21.32 -27.13
C GLU A 150 -3.12 20.67 -26.23
N GLN A 151 -3.25 20.83 -24.91
CA GLN A 151 -2.32 20.21 -23.96
C GLN A 151 -2.40 18.69 -23.99
N GLN A 152 -3.61 18.11 -24.05
CA GLN A 152 -3.79 16.67 -24.15
C GLN A 152 -3.19 16.12 -25.45
N ASN A 153 -3.50 16.74 -26.59
CA ASN A 153 -3.04 16.31 -27.90
C ASN A 153 -1.52 16.47 -28.07
N TYR A 154 -0.89 17.43 -27.38
CA TYR A 154 0.56 17.60 -27.41
C TYR A 154 1.28 16.66 -26.44
N TRP A 155 0.91 16.67 -25.15
CA TRP A 155 1.69 16.01 -24.10
C TRP A 155 1.39 14.52 -23.96
N LEU A 156 0.12 14.09 -23.98
CA LEU A 156 -0.21 12.69 -23.68
C LEU A 156 0.41 11.69 -24.68
N PRO A 157 0.46 11.96 -26.00
CA PRO A 157 1.18 11.11 -26.95
C PRO A 157 2.69 11.06 -26.72
N ARG A 158 3.29 12.13 -26.19
CA ARG A 158 4.74 12.20 -25.95
C ARG A 158 5.12 11.48 -24.66
N LEU A 159 4.29 11.63 -23.62
CA LEU A 159 4.37 10.86 -22.38
C LEU A 159 4.14 9.37 -22.64
N SER A 160 3.25 9.02 -23.57
CA SER A 160 2.86 7.62 -23.77
C SER A 160 3.99 6.73 -24.30
N VAL A 161 4.89 7.30 -25.11
CA VAL A 161 6.05 6.60 -25.68
C VAL A 161 7.37 6.94 -24.99
N GLY A 162 7.32 7.69 -23.87
CA GLY A 162 8.51 8.11 -23.14
C GLY A 162 9.43 9.09 -23.88
N THR A 163 8.93 9.75 -24.94
CA THR A 163 9.63 10.92 -25.53
C THR A 163 9.80 12.01 -24.49
N ASP A 164 8.77 12.17 -23.64
CA ASP A 164 8.86 12.99 -22.45
C ASP A 164 8.73 12.15 -21.17
N ILE A 165 9.67 12.35 -20.25
CA ILE A 165 9.67 11.72 -18.93
C ILE A 165 9.20 12.76 -17.92
N PRO A 166 8.05 12.53 -17.26
CA PRO A 166 7.50 13.50 -16.34
C PRO A 166 8.07 13.38 -14.92
N CYS A 167 8.15 14.50 -14.23
CA CYS A 167 8.20 14.56 -12.76
C CYS A 167 7.14 15.54 -12.24
N PHE A 168 6.81 15.47 -10.95
CA PHE A 168 5.85 16.38 -10.33
C PHE A 168 6.38 17.02 -9.05
N ALA A 169 6.50 18.34 -9.04
CA ALA A 169 7.12 19.13 -8.00
C ALA A 169 6.09 19.84 -7.11
N LEU A 170 5.74 19.17 -6.01
CA LEU A 170 4.88 19.71 -4.95
C LEU A 170 5.69 20.07 -3.70
N THR A 171 6.46 19.11 -3.20
CA THR A 171 7.20 19.20 -1.93
C THR A 171 8.38 20.16 -2.00
N GLY A 172 8.49 21.03 -1.00
CA GLY A 172 9.59 22.00 -0.84
C GLY A 172 10.32 21.86 0.51
N PRO A 173 11.32 22.72 0.77
CA PRO A 173 11.96 22.82 2.08
C PRO A 173 10.96 23.11 3.21
N GLU A 174 10.07 24.08 2.99
CA GLU A 174 9.14 24.61 4.01
C GLU A 174 7.84 23.80 4.14
N ALA A 175 7.46 23.03 3.12
CA ALA A 175 6.17 22.34 3.06
C ALA A 175 6.29 20.93 2.48
N GLY A 176 5.77 19.95 3.24
CA GLY A 176 5.64 18.55 2.84
C GLY A 176 4.25 18.01 3.17
N SER A 177 4.03 17.61 4.42
CA SER A 177 2.71 17.16 4.88
C SER A 177 1.63 18.24 4.80
N ASP A 178 2.01 19.50 5.09
CA ASP A 178 1.14 20.67 4.90
C ASP A 178 1.31 21.26 3.49
N ALA A 179 0.95 20.46 2.48
CA ALA A 179 1.12 20.84 1.07
C ALA A 179 0.25 22.05 0.64
N GLY A 180 -0.77 22.41 1.42
CA GLY A 180 -1.57 23.62 1.19
C GLY A 180 -0.80 24.92 1.50
N SER A 181 0.27 24.82 2.30
CA SER A 181 1.05 25.97 2.79
C SER A 181 2.36 26.21 2.04
N ILE A 182 2.51 25.66 0.81
CA ILE A 182 3.70 25.88 0.00
C ILE A 182 4.01 27.40 -0.17
N PRO A 183 5.28 27.83 -0.08
CA PRO A 183 5.66 29.23 -0.22
C PRO A 183 5.93 29.64 -1.68
N ASP A 184 6.08 28.67 -2.59
CA ASP A 184 6.40 28.92 -3.99
C ASP A 184 5.31 29.79 -4.63
N ALA A 185 5.71 30.85 -5.34
CA ALA A 185 4.82 31.93 -5.73
C ALA A 185 4.97 32.29 -7.20
N GLY A 186 3.83 32.54 -7.85
CA GLY A 186 3.72 33.08 -9.19
C GLY A 186 3.00 34.42 -9.17
N ILE A 187 3.65 35.48 -9.66
CA ILE A 187 3.06 36.82 -9.78
C ILE A 187 2.52 37.00 -11.19
N VAL A 188 1.24 37.34 -11.32
CA VAL A 188 0.62 37.65 -12.60
C VAL A 188 1.28 38.87 -13.21
N CYS A 189 1.74 38.73 -14.46
CA CYS A 189 2.40 39.80 -15.19
C CYS A 189 2.27 39.61 -16.71
N LYS A 190 2.75 40.58 -17.47
CA LYS A 190 3.02 40.42 -18.90
C LYS A 190 4.48 40.05 -19.14
N GLY A 191 4.75 39.31 -20.20
CA GLY A 191 6.11 38.95 -20.60
C GLY A 191 6.16 38.47 -22.04
N MET A 192 7.37 38.40 -22.60
CA MET A 192 7.57 37.94 -23.96
C MET A 192 7.52 36.42 -24.05
N HIS A 193 6.68 35.91 -24.96
CA HIS A 193 6.64 34.49 -25.34
C HIS A 193 6.44 34.38 -26.84
N ASN A 194 7.25 33.55 -27.52
CA ASN A 194 7.20 33.37 -28.98
C ASN A 194 7.23 34.69 -29.79
N GLY A 195 7.90 35.73 -29.27
CA GLY A 195 8.03 37.02 -29.94
C GLY A 195 6.86 37.99 -29.73
N GLU A 196 5.87 37.62 -28.92
CA GLU A 196 4.73 38.47 -28.57
C GLU A 196 4.67 38.73 -27.06
N GLU A 197 4.17 39.89 -26.64
CA GLU A 197 3.89 40.17 -25.23
C GLU A 197 2.57 39.49 -24.85
N VAL A 198 2.64 38.51 -23.96
CA VAL A 198 1.48 37.73 -23.50
C VAL A 198 1.32 37.82 -21.99
N LEU A 199 0.12 37.51 -21.50
CA LEU A 199 -0.13 37.34 -20.08
C LEU A 199 0.51 36.03 -19.59
N GLY A 200 1.09 36.06 -18.40
CA GLY A 200 1.75 34.91 -17.78
C GLY A 200 2.02 35.14 -16.31
N LEU A 201 2.97 34.38 -15.77
CA LEU A 201 3.34 34.39 -14.36
C LEU A 201 4.86 34.47 -14.22
N ARG A 202 5.39 35.31 -13.34
CA ARG A 202 6.79 35.20 -12.88
C ARG A 202 6.83 34.32 -11.65
N VAL A 203 7.41 33.14 -11.78
CA VAL A 203 7.34 32.08 -10.78
C VAL A 203 8.72 31.83 -10.18
N SER A 204 8.76 31.73 -8.84
CA SER A 204 9.95 31.32 -8.10
C SER A 204 9.62 30.13 -7.21
N TRP A 205 10.50 29.12 -7.22
CA TRP A 205 10.30 27.88 -6.45
C TRP A 205 11.63 27.23 -6.03
N ASP A 206 11.55 26.45 -4.94
CA ASP A 206 12.59 25.50 -4.54
C ASP A 206 11.94 24.22 -4.05
N LYS A 207 12.17 23.12 -4.76
CA LYS A 207 11.48 21.85 -4.56
C LYS A 207 12.49 20.73 -4.34
N ARG A 208 12.12 19.79 -3.47
CA ARG A 208 12.95 18.64 -3.08
C ARG A 208 12.14 17.36 -3.03
N TYR A 209 12.85 16.24 -3.08
CA TYR A 209 12.29 14.89 -3.08
C TYR A 209 11.42 14.60 -4.30
N ILE A 210 11.77 15.18 -5.44
CA ILE A 210 11.00 15.02 -6.68
C ILE A 210 11.49 13.79 -7.42
N THR A 211 10.67 12.73 -7.41
CA THR A 211 10.95 11.49 -8.15
C THR A 211 11.00 11.76 -9.65
N LEU A 212 11.94 11.10 -10.34
CA LEU A 212 12.31 11.29 -11.74
C LEU A 212 12.94 12.64 -12.10
N ALA A 213 12.96 13.65 -11.22
CA ALA A 213 13.53 14.96 -11.54
C ALA A 213 14.92 14.94 -12.22
N PRO A 214 15.90 14.10 -11.79
CA PRO A 214 17.21 14.04 -12.45
C PRO A 214 17.16 13.73 -13.96
N ILE A 215 16.21 12.90 -14.39
CA ILE A 215 16.08 12.42 -15.78
C ILE A 215 14.84 12.94 -16.50
N ALA A 216 13.99 13.72 -15.82
CA ALA A 216 12.76 14.24 -16.40
C ALA A 216 13.05 15.26 -17.51
N THR A 217 12.23 15.23 -18.56
CA THR A 217 12.26 16.21 -19.66
C THR A 217 11.11 17.21 -19.54
N VAL A 218 10.10 16.89 -18.73
CA VAL A 218 8.95 17.76 -18.45
C VAL A 218 8.67 17.81 -16.94
N LEU A 219 8.44 19.03 -16.45
CA LEU A 219 8.23 19.34 -15.05
C LEU A 219 6.77 19.74 -14.82
N GLY A 220 6.04 18.95 -14.04
CA GLY A 220 4.81 19.42 -13.39
C GLY A 220 5.15 20.22 -12.14
N LEU A 221 4.55 21.39 -11.93
CA LEU A 221 4.89 22.29 -10.83
C LEU A 221 3.62 22.82 -10.15
N ALA A 222 3.60 22.80 -8.82
CA ALA A 222 2.56 23.43 -8.01
C ALA A 222 3.11 24.64 -7.21
N PHE A 223 2.41 25.77 -7.29
CA PHE A 223 2.76 27.05 -6.65
C PHE A 223 1.51 27.89 -6.39
N LYS A 224 1.59 28.90 -5.52
CA LYS A 224 0.51 29.86 -5.23
C LYS A 224 0.55 31.04 -6.20
N VAL A 225 -0.60 31.49 -6.67
CA VAL A 225 -0.70 32.62 -7.59
C VAL A 225 -1.17 33.87 -6.88
N PHE A 226 -0.52 34.99 -7.18
CA PHE A 226 -0.88 36.32 -6.70
C PHE A 226 -1.05 37.30 -7.86
N ASP A 227 -2.05 38.17 -7.78
CA ASP A 227 -2.38 39.18 -8.79
C ASP A 227 -2.37 40.60 -8.19
N PRO A 228 -1.19 41.14 -7.84
CA PRO A 228 -1.08 42.45 -7.21
C PRO A 228 -1.50 43.61 -8.13
N GLU A 229 -1.46 43.40 -9.45
CA GLU A 229 -1.83 44.39 -10.46
C GLU A 229 -3.27 44.21 -10.98
N GLN A 230 -4.02 43.24 -10.44
CA GLN A 230 -5.43 42.98 -10.79
C GLN A 230 -5.63 42.76 -12.30
N LEU A 231 -4.72 42.01 -12.93
CA LEU A 231 -4.76 41.71 -14.36
C LEU A 231 -5.76 40.59 -14.71
N LEU A 232 -6.16 39.77 -13.72
CA LEU A 232 -7.09 38.66 -13.85
C LEU A 232 -8.40 38.87 -13.08
N GLY A 233 -8.38 39.65 -11.99
CA GLY A 233 -9.56 39.93 -11.18
C GLY A 233 -9.27 40.80 -9.95
N ASP A 234 -10.22 40.86 -9.03
CA ASP A 234 -10.18 41.75 -7.87
C ASP A 234 -9.47 41.13 -6.64
N GLU A 235 -9.11 39.85 -6.70
CA GLU A 235 -8.50 39.11 -5.60
C GLU A 235 -6.97 39.11 -5.68
N LEU A 236 -6.30 39.39 -4.56
CA LEU A 236 -4.83 39.39 -4.50
C LEU A 236 -4.24 37.99 -4.55
N GLU A 237 -4.77 37.04 -3.76
CA GLU A 237 -4.29 35.66 -3.71
C GLU A 237 -5.33 34.77 -4.39
N LEU A 238 -4.94 34.17 -5.52
CA LEU A 238 -5.86 33.37 -6.34
C LEU A 238 -5.83 31.87 -5.96
N GLY A 239 -4.83 31.44 -5.17
CA GLY A 239 -4.70 30.06 -4.68
C GLY A 239 -3.66 29.22 -5.41
N ILE A 240 -3.61 27.92 -5.09
CA ILE A 240 -2.64 26.97 -5.66
C ILE A 240 -2.99 26.68 -7.11
N THR A 241 -1.99 26.70 -7.98
CA THR A 241 -2.10 26.43 -9.42
C THR A 241 -1.07 25.38 -9.84
N CYS A 242 -1.45 24.54 -10.81
CA CYS A 242 -0.57 23.54 -11.39
C CYS A 242 -0.17 23.96 -12.81
N ALA A 243 1.12 23.91 -13.12
CA ALA A 243 1.68 24.13 -14.45
C ALA A 243 2.44 22.91 -14.95
N LEU A 244 2.62 22.82 -16.27
CA LEU A 244 3.46 21.84 -16.93
C LEU A 244 4.40 22.56 -17.89
N LEU A 245 5.71 22.38 -17.71
CA LEU A 245 6.72 23.11 -18.45
C LEU A 245 7.89 22.20 -18.90
N PRO A 246 8.48 22.42 -20.08
CA PRO A 246 9.67 21.70 -20.52
C PRO A 246 10.86 21.96 -19.59
N LYS A 247 11.73 20.95 -19.38
CA LYS A 247 13.03 21.11 -18.70
C LYS A 247 13.90 22.20 -19.33
N SER A 248 13.82 22.35 -20.65
CA SER A 248 14.60 23.32 -21.43
C SER A 248 14.10 24.76 -21.29
N HIS A 249 12.97 24.98 -20.61
CA HIS A 249 12.41 26.32 -20.43
C HIS A 249 13.38 27.21 -19.64
N ALA A 250 13.58 28.45 -20.10
CA ALA A 250 14.63 29.32 -19.57
C ALA A 250 14.44 29.60 -18.07
N GLY A 251 15.48 29.36 -17.28
CA GLY A 251 15.47 29.56 -15.83
C GLY A 251 15.01 28.35 -15.00
N VAL A 252 14.61 27.24 -15.65
CA VAL A 252 14.35 25.97 -14.96
C VAL A 252 15.67 25.27 -14.63
N GLU A 253 15.92 25.03 -13.35
CA GLU A 253 17.01 24.18 -12.88
C GLU A 253 16.45 22.81 -12.49
N LEU A 254 16.92 21.76 -13.16
CA LEU A 254 16.45 20.39 -12.97
C LEU A 254 17.59 19.40 -13.30
N GLY A 255 17.95 18.52 -12.37
CA GLY A 255 19.00 17.51 -12.61
C GLY A 255 19.70 16.96 -11.37
N ASN A 256 19.85 17.78 -10.32
CA ASN A 256 20.50 17.32 -9.08
C ASN A 256 19.71 16.19 -8.41
N ARG A 257 20.44 15.27 -7.77
CA ARG A 257 19.90 14.02 -7.23
C ARG A 257 20.12 13.90 -5.71
N HIS A 258 19.17 13.24 -5.04
CA HIS A 258 19.26 12.73 -3.68
C HIS A 258 19.58 11.23 -3.65
N ASP A 259 20.09 10.74 -2.52
CA ASP A 259 20.31 9.31 -2.27
C ASP A 259 19.33 8.78 -1.20
N PRO A 260 18.20 8.18 -1.60
CA PRO A 260 17.19 7.64 -0.68
C PRO A 260 17.66 6.30 -0.13
N MET A 261 18.53 6.34 0.87
CA MET A 261 19.06 5.17 1.56
C MET A 261 19.71 4.15 0.61
N GLY A 262 20.41 4.57 -0.44
CA GLY A 262 21.06 3.65 -1.40
C GLY A 262 20.09 2.93 -2.36
N VAL A 263 18.78 3.20 -2.30
CA VAL A 263 17.82 2.62 -3.24
C VAL A 263 17.88 3.38 -4.57
N ARG A 264 18.32 2.72 -5.65
CA ARG A 264 18.71 3.39 -6.89
C ARG A 264 17.55 3.78 -7.82
N PHE A 265 16.59 4.55 -7.32
CA PHE A 265 15.67 5.31 -8.18
C PHE A 265 16.10 6.77 -8.29
N TYR A 266 15.63 7.47 -9.32
CA TYR A 266 15.92 8.88 -9.51
C TYR A 266 15.00 9.74 -8.64
N ASN A 267 15.60 10.53 -7.75
CA ASN A 267 14.91 11.48 -6.89
C ASN A 267 15.79 12.73 -6.76
N GLY A 268 15.23 13.93 -6.80
CA GLY A 268 16.05 15.14 -6.92
C GLY A 268 15.38 16.44 -6.51
N THR A 269 15.98 17.53 -6.95
CA THR A 269 15.49 18.90 -6.72
C THR A 269 15.13 19.60 -8.03
N THR A 270 14.26 20.60 -7.95
CA THR A 270 14.09 21.60 -9.01
C THR A 270 13.98 22.99 -8.43
N ARG A 271 14.54 23.97 -9.13
CA ARG A 271 14.54 25.39 -8.73
C ARG A 271 14.22 26.27 -9.92
N GLY A 272 13.76 27.47 -9.62
CA GLY A 272 13.62 28.55 -10.57
C GLY A 272 13.47 29.85 -9.83
N GLN A 273 14.09 30.90 -10.34
CA GLN A 273 13.99 32.24 -9.78
C GLN A 273 13.49 33.18 -10.87
N ASP A 274 12.35 33.82 -10.63
CA ASP A 274 11.73 34.79 -11.53
C ASP A 274 11.50 34.25 -12.97
N VAL A 275 11.11 32.98 -13.10
CA VAL A 275 10.91 32.33 -14.40
C VAL A 275 9.56 32.75 -14.97
N PHE A 276 9.55 33.27 -16.20
CA PHE A 276 8.31 33.61 -16.88
C PHE A 276 7.61 32.36 -17.42
N ILE A 277 6.38 32.10 -17.00
CA ILE A 277 5.54 30.97 -17.42
C ILE A 277 4.30 31.54 -18.13
N PRO A 278 4.12 31.30 -19.43
CA PRO A 278 2.93 31.77 -20.16
C PRO A 278 1.68 31.01 -19.71
N MET A 279 0.50 31.62 -19.86
CA MET A 279 -0.77 31.01 -19.42
C MET A 279 -1.08 29.64 -20.06
N GLU A 280 -0.53 29.35 -21.25
CA GLU A 280 -0.67 28.06 -21.93
C GLU A 280 -0.01 26.89 -21.17
N PHE A 281 0.94 27.16 -20.27
CA PHE A 281 1.58 26.12 -19.45
C PHE A 281 0.74 25.77 -18.21
N ILE A 282 -0.25 26.59 -17.85
CA ILE A 282 -1.17 26.29 -16.75
C ILE A 282 -2.09 25.15 -17.17
N ILE A 283 -2.20 24.11 -16.34
CA ILE A 283 -2.99 22.92 -16.69
C ILE A 283 -4.47 23.30 -16.80
N GLY A 284 -5.02 23.18 -18.01
CA GLY A 284 -6.37 23.62 -18.37
C GLY A 284 -6.52 25.12 -18.62
N GLY A 285 -5.41 25.85 -18.72
CA GLY A 285 -5.33 27.27 -19.07
C GLY A 285 -5.69 28.22 -17.92
N GLN A 286 -5.80 29.51 -18.25
CA GLN A 286 -6.05 30.61 -17.31
C GLN A 286 -7.25 30.37 -16.37
N LYS A 287 -8.32 29.73 -16.86
CA LYS A 287 -9.53 29.42 -16.07
C LYS A 287 -9.31 28.49 -14.87
N ASN A 288 -8.16 27.81 -14.82
CA ASN A 288 -7.81 26.85 -13.77
C ASN A 288 -6.77 27.40 -12.77
N ILE A 289 -6.40 28.68 -12.89
CA ILE A 289 -5.68 29.37 -11.80
C ILE A 289 -6.49 29.24 -10.51
N GLY A 290 -5.80 28.93 -9.42
CA GLY A 290 -6.40 28.73 -8.09
C GLY A 290 -7.00 27.35 -7.84
N ARG A 291 -7.19 26.54 -8.89
CA ARG A 291 -7.86 25.23 -8.80
C ARG A 291 -6.90 24.04 -8.64
N GLY A 292 -5.61 24.31 -8.51
CA GLY A 292 -4.57 23.29 -8.44
C GLY A 292 -4.70 22.38 -7.21
N TRP A 293 -5.12 22.92 -6.06
CA TRP A 293 -5.29 22.10 -4.86
C TRP A 293 -6.38 21.03 -5.04
N GLN A 294 -7.56 21.41 -5.52
CA GLN A 294 -8.63 20.49 -5.91
C GLN A 294 -8.12 19.36 -6.83
N MET A 295 -7.35 19.72 -7.87
CA MET A 295 -6.78 18.74 -8.81
C MET A 295 -5.85 17.75 -8.10
N LEU A 296 -4.93 18.27 -7.28
CA LEU A 296 -3.94 17.47 -6.56
C LEU A 296 -4.60 16.47 -5.61
N VAL A 297 -5.55 16.91 -4.79
CA VAL A 297 -6.23 16.00 -3.85
C VAL A 297 -7.02 14.93 -4.60
N SER A 298 -7.66 15.29 -5.72
CA SER A 298 -8.47 14.36 -6.51
C SER A 298 -7.64 13.25 -7.17
N CYS A 299 -6.53 13.60 -7.83
CA CYS A 299 -5.64 12.63 -8.48
C CYS A 299 -4.83 11.81 -7.46
N LEU A 300 -4.37 12.43 -6.37
CA LEU A 300 -3.64 11.74 -5.30
C LEU A 300 -4.48 10.64 -4.62
N GLY A 301 -5.81 10.80 -4.61
CA GLY A 301 -6.73 9.80 -4.08
C GLY A 301 -6.61 8.44 -4.78
N ALA A 302 -6.41 8.41 -6.10
CA ALA A 302 -6.31 7.17 -6.88
C ALA A 302 -4.97 6.47 -6.68
N GLY A 303 -3.85 7.20 -6.79
CA GLY A 303 -2.49 6.65 -6.60
C GLY A 303 -2.30 5.96 -5.24
N ARG A 304 -2.85 6.56 -4.17
CA ARG A 304 -2.85 6.00 -2.80
C ARG A 304 -3.54 4.65 -2.68
N GLY A 305 -4.50 4.35 -3.56
CA GLY A 305 -5.25 3.09 -3.55
C GLY A 305 -4.64 1.98 -4.42
N ILE A 306 -3.62 2.29 -5.22
CA ILE A 306 -3.08 1.37 -6.23
C ILE A 306 -1.61 1.03 -5.92
N SER A 307 -0.74 2.05 -5.91
CA SER A 307 0.70 1.79 -6.11
C SER A 307 1.48 1.59 -4.82
N LEU A 308 1.28 2.42 -3.79
CA LEU A 308 1.89 2.17 -2.48
C LEU A 308 1.29 0.93 -1.77
N PRO A 309 -0.03 0.68 -1.83
CA PRO A 309 -0.58 -0.59 -1.37
C PRO A 309 0.03 -1.81 -2.07
N ALA A 310 0.29 -1.72 -3.38
CA ALA A 310 0.97 -2.76 -4.14
C ALA A 310 2.37 -3.08 -3.59
N MET A 311 3.15 -2.06 -3.17
CA MET A 311 4.46 -2.26 -2.52
C MET A 311 4.34 -3.03 -1.19
N GLY A 312 3.30 -2.73 -0.39
CA GLY A 312 3.03 -3.46 0.86
C GLY A 312 2.71 -4.94 0.63
N VAL A 313 1.93 -5.24 -0.41
CA VAL A 313 1.63 -6.62 -0.81
C VAL A 313 2.84 -7.33 -1.39
N ALA A 314 3.62 -6.67 -2.25
CA ALA A 314 4.86 -7.22 -2.81
C ALA A 314 5.84 -7.64 -1.71
N THR A 315 6.01 -6.77 -0.70
CA THR A 315 6.79 -7.04 0.50
C THR A 315 6.30 -8.30 1.21
N ALA A 316 4.99 -8.41 1.44
CA ALA A 316 4.42 -9.52 2.17
C ALA A 316 4.49 -10.86 1.41
N GLN A 317 4.25 -10.88 0.10
CA GLN A 317 4.37 -12.10 -0.70
C GLN A 317 5.82 -12.58 -0.80
N SER A 318 6.78 -11.66 -0.99
CA SER A 318 8.21 -11.99 -1.01
C SER A 318 8.69 -12.54 0.34
N ALA A 319 8.33 -11.86 1.43
CA ALA A 319 8.64 -12.27 2.80
C ALA A 319 8.00 -13.63 3.14
N PHE A 320 6.74 -13.86 2.75
CA PHE A 320 6.02 -15.11 2.97
C PHE A 320 6.68 -16.27 2.23
N LYS A 321 6.90 -16.13 0.91
CA LYS A 321 7.53 -17.18 0.10
C LYS A 321 8.90 -17.56 0.66
N SER A 322 9.78 -16.57 0.80
CA SER A 322 11.17 -16.80 1.22
C SER A 322 11.24 -17.41 2.62
N THR A 323 10.50 -16.86 3.58
CA THR A 323 10.58 -17.29 4.99
C THR A 323 10.02 -18.68 5.22
N VAL A 324 8.91 -19.03 4.58
CA VAL A 324 8.29 -20.34 4.74
C VAL A 324 9.13 -21.43 4.09
N GLU A 325 9.64 -21.17 2.89
CA GLU A 325 10.51 -22.13 2.19
C GLU A 325 11.81 -22.34 2.97
N TYR A 326 12.44 -21.26 3.43
CA TYR A 326 13.63 -21.33 4.28
C TYR A 326 13.36 -22.08 5.58
N SER A 327 12.24 -21.81 6.25
CA SER A 327 11.90 -22.42 7.54
C SER A 327 11.62 -23.92 7.45
N PHE A 328 11.09 -24.36 6.32
CA PHE A 328 10.89 -25.77 6.03
C PHE A 328 12.22 -26.46 5.71
N VAL A 329 13.11 -25.81 4.97
CA VAL A 329 14.38 -26.39 4.51
C VAL A 329 15.44 -26.42 5.61
N ARG A 330 15.66 -25.29 6.31
CA ARG A 330 16.67 -25.13 7.36
C ARG A 330 16.36 -26.01 8.56
N GLU A 331 17.36 -26.74 9.03
CA GLU A 331 17.23 -27.60 10.20
C GLU A 331 18.14 -27.12 11.34
N GLN A 332 17.62 -27.17 12.57
CA GLN A 332 18.36 -27.01 13.82
C GLN A 332 17.83 -28.01 14.82
N PHE A 333 18.68 -28.46 15.75
CA PHE A 333 18.31 -29.48 16.74
C PHE A 333 17.65 -30.74 16.12
N GLY A 334 18.06 -31.10 14.89
CA GLY A 334 17.59 -32.29 14.17
C GLY A 334 16.19 -32.20 13.54
N VAL A 335 15.58 -31.02 13.47
CA VAL A 335 14.26 -30.80 12.86
C VAL A 335 14.22 -29.50 12.03
N PRO A 336 13.29 -29.37 11.07
CA PRO A 336 13.02 -28.09 10.41
C PRO A 336 12.74 -26.97 11.41
N ILE A 337 13.28 -25.78 11.20
CA ILE A 337 13.07 -24.66 12.14
C ILE A 337 11.62 -24.22 12.22
N GLY A 338 10.84 -24.42 11.15
CA GLY A 338 9.39 -24.17 11.14
C GLY A 338 8.58 -25.07 12.08
N ARG A 339 9.20 -26.04 12.78
CA ARG A 339 8.55 -26.84 13.83
C ARG A 339 8.68 -26.27 15.24
N PHE A 340 9.48 -25.23 15.44
CA PHE A 340 9.58 -24.57 16.75
C PHE A 340 8.42 -23.59 16.92
N GLU A 341 7.68 -23.68 18.03
CA GLU A 341 6.46 -22.87 18.24
C GLU A 341 6.72 -21.35 18.13
N GLY A 342 7.87 -20.87 18.62
CA GLY A 342 8.26 -19.47 18.45
C GLY A 342 8.48 -19.03 16.99
N ILE A 343 8.85 -19.96 16.09
CA ILE A 343 8.91 -19.71 14.64
C ILE A 343 7.53 -19.90 14.00
N GLN A 344 6.74 -20.86 14.47
CA GLN A 344 5.37 -21.07 13.99
C GLN A 344 4.49 -19.85 14.20
N GLU A 345 4.62 -19.18 15.35
CA GLU A 345 3.95 -17.90 15.63
C GLU A 345 4.25 -16.86 14.54
N LYS A 346 5.53 -16.68 14.21
CA LYS A 346 5.96 -15.73 13.16
C LYS A 346 5.48 -16.14 11.77
N ILE A 347 5.59 -17.42 11.42
CA ILE A 347 5.10 -17.93 10.13
C ILE A 347 3.60 -17.72 9.99
N ALA A 348 2.82 -18.01 11.03
CA ALA A 348 1.37 -17.82 11.02
C ALA A 348 1.01 -16.34 10.85
N ASP A 349 1.71 -15.45 11.55
CA ASP A 349 1.53 -14.00 11.42
C ASP A 349 1.84 -13.49 10.00
N ILE A 350 2.98 -13.92 9.43
CA ILE A 350 3.35 -13.61 8.04
C ILE A 350 2.28 -14.13 7.07
N ALA A 351 1.90 -15.41 7.17
CA ALA A 351 0.96 -16.06 6.27
C ALA A 351 -0.45 -15.41 6.31
N GLY A 352 -0.97 -15.20 7.51
CA GLY A 352 -2.30 -14.62 7.71
C GLY A 352 -2.37 -13.16 7.27
N LYS A 353 -1.32 -12.36 7.52
CA LYS A 353 -1.25 -10.96 7.05
C LYS A 353 -1.02 -10.87 5.54
N THR A 354 -0.30 -11.79 4.93
CA THR A 354 -0.18 -11.86 3.46
C THR A 354 -1.55 -12.11 2.81
N PHE A 355 -2.36 -13.02 3.37
CA PHE A 355 -3.74 -13.24 2.91
C PHE A 355 -4.60 -11.97 3.08
N LEU A 356 -4.51 -11.31 4.23
CA LEU A 356 -5.23 -10.07 4.52
C LEU A 356 -4.86 -8.94 3.53
N LEU A 357 -3.56 -8.75 3.29
CA LEU A 357 -3.03 -7.73 2.39
C LEU A 357 -3.50 -7.94 0.96
N GLU A 358 -3.46 -9.17 0.46
CA GLU A 358 -3.95 -9.48 -0.89
C GLU A 358 -5.46 -9.25 -1.00
N ALA A 359 -6.23 -9.67 0.01
CA ALA A 359 -7.67 -9.41 0.05
C ALA A 359 -8.00 -7.91 0.01
N MET A 360 -7.28 -7.09 0.79
CA MET A 360 -7.44 -5.63 0.78
C MET A 360 -7.05 -5.00 -0.56
N ARG A 361 -5.96 -5.46 -1.18
CA ARG A 361 -5.51 -4.99 -2.50
C ARG A 361 -6.57 -5.24 -3.57
N VAL A 362 -7.08 -6.47 -3.62
CA VAL A 362 -8.10 -6.88 -4.59
C VAL A 362 -9.36 -6.04 -4.41
N LEU A 363 -9.91 -5.94 -3.20
CA LEU A 363 -11.13 -5.17 -2.98
C LEU A 363 -10.95 -3.68 -3.34
N THR A 364 -9.82 -3.09 -2.95
CA THR A 364 -9.56 -1.65 -3.22
C THR A 364 -9.49 -1.38 -4.71
N THR A 365 -8.79 -2.23 -5.46
CA THR A 365 -8.63 -2.07 -6.91
C THR A 365 -9.90 -2.42 -7.69
N GLU A 366 -10.74 -3.34 -7.19
CA GLU A 366 -12.09 -3.59 -7.73
C GLU A 366 -12.98 -2.35 -7.60
N GLY A 367 -13.01 -1.72 -6.42
CA GLY A 367 -13.77 -0.49 -6.22
C GLY A 367 -13.31 0.64 -7.14
N LEU A 368 -12.00 0.81 -7.29
CA LEU A 368 -11.43 1.79 -8.23
C LEU A 368 -11.74 1.46 -9.69
N GLY A 369 -11.80 0.18 -10.06
CA GLY A 369 -12.13 -0.29 -11.41
C GLY A 369 -13.55 0.07 -11.85
N GLU A 370 -14.48 0.19 -10.90
CA GLU A 370 -15.84 0.66 -11.14
C GLU A 370 -15.95 2.20 -11.26
N GLY A 371 -14.81 2.91 -11.31
CA GLY A 371 -14.76 4.36 -11.42
C GLY A 371 -15.02 5.11 -10.11
N ILE A 372 -15.16 4.39 -9.00
CA ILE A 372 -15.34 4.96 -7.66
C ILE A 372 -14.02 5.58 -7.22
N LYS A 373 -14.06 6.75 -6.58
CA LYS A 373 -12.88 7.43 -6.02
C LYS A 373 -12.94 7.49 -4.49
N PRO A 374 -12.90 6.36 -3.76
CA PRO A 374 -13.21 6.32 -2.33
C PRO A 374 -12.03 6.82 -1.49
N SER A 375 -11.97 8.13 -1.21
CA SER A 375 -10.82 8.79 -0.57
C SER A 375 -10.44 8.22 0.81
N VAL A 376 -11.43 7.77 1.58
CA VAL A 376 -11.22 7.12 2.87
C VAL A 376 -10.63 5.72 2.71
N VAL A 377 -11.15 4.93 1.77
CA VAL A 377 -10.66 3.57 1.51
C VAL A 377 -9.24 3.60 0.96
N THR A 378 -8.91 4.52 0.06
CA THR A 378 -7.53 4.62 -0.44
C THR A 378 -6.56 5.11 0.64
N ALA A 379 -7.01 5.93 1.60
CA ALA A 379 -6.23 6.26 2.80
C ALA A 379 -6.05 5.04 3.73
N ILE A 380 -7.09 4.22 3.93
CA ILE A 380 -7.02 2.95 4.68
C ILE A 380 -6.00 2.02 4.03
N ALA A 381 -6.10 1.81 2.72
CA ALA A 381 -5.21 0.96 1.94
C ALA A 381 -3.76 1.45 2.07
N LYS A 382 -3.50 2.74 1.79
CA LYS A 382 -2.17 3.33 1.87
C LYS A 382 -1.52 3.11 3.23
N TYR A 383 -2.21 3.50 4.31
CA TYR A 383 -1.66 3.40 5.66
C TYR A 383 -1.52 1.93 6.08
N HIS A 384 -2.62 1.19 6.17
CA HIS A 384 -2.59 -0.15 6.78
C HIS A 384 -1.79 -1.15 5.95
N MET A 385 -1.81 -1.09 4.62
CA MET A 385 -1.13 -2.09 3.81
C MET A 385 0.40 -1.88 3.80
N THR A 386 0.87 -0.63 3.83
CA THR A 386 2.32 -0.36 3.96
C THR A 386 2.85 -0.66 5.37
N GLU A 387 2.05 -0.37 6.41
CA GLU A 387 2.37 -0.76 7.79
C GLU A 387 2.45 -2.27 7.98
N LEU A 388 1.45 -3.00 7.48
CA LEU A 388 1.41 -4.45 7.56
C LEU A 388 2.53 -5.11 6.74
N GLY A 389 2.85 -4.57 5.56
CA GLY A 389 4.00 -5.02 4.78
C GLY A 389 5.31 -4.89 5.56
N ARG A 390 5.54 -3.75 6.23
CA ARG A 390 6.71 -3.55 7.10
C ARG A 390 6.74 -4.55 8.25
N ASP A 391 5.62 -4.76 8.92
CA ASP A 391 5.53 -5.70 10.03
C ASP A 391 5.85 -7.13 9.58
N VAL A 392 5.25 -7.59 8.48
CA VAL A 392 5.53 -8.89 7.86
C VAL A 392 7.01 -9.05 7.52
N MET A 393 7.64 -8.02 6.93
CA MET A 393 9.08 -8.07 6.64
C MET A 393 9.92 -8.16 7.92
N ASN A 394 9.57 -7.42 8.99
CA ASN A 394 10.29 -7.52 10.27
C ASN A 394 10.21 -8.94 10.85
N GLN A 395 9.03 -9.58 10.81
CA GLN A 395 8.89 -10.97 11.25
C GLN A 395 9.73 -11.92 10.39
N ALA A 396 9.82 -11.68 9.08
CA ALA A 396 10.64 -12.48 8.17
C ALA A 396 12.15 -12.35 8.47
N MET A 397 12.61 -11.12 8.77
CA MET A 397 13.98 -10.86 9.21
C MET A 397 14.31 -11.62 10.50
N ASP A 398 13.40 -11.64 11.47
CA ASP A 398 13.58 -12.37 12.74
C ASP A 398 13.72 -13.89 12.52
N VAL A 399 12.89 -14.48 11.64
CA VAL A 399 12.91 -15.92 11.37
C VAL A 399 14.16 -16.34 10.60
N GLN A 400 14.57 -15.57 9.59
CA GLN A 400 15.76 -15.89 8.78
C GLN A 400 17.08 -15.46 9.46
N ALA A 401 17.00 -14.59 10.46
CA ALA A 401 18.07 -14.18 11.36
C ALA A 401 19.36 -13.80 10.60
N GLY A 402 20.45 -14.53 10.87
CA GLY A 402 21.75 -14.28 10.25
C GLY A 402 21.73 -14.27 8.73
N LYS A 403 20.88 -15.08 8.07
CA LYS A 403 20.77 -15.10 6.61
C LYS A 403 20.20 -13.79 6.06
N ALA A 404 19.20 -13.23 6.75
CA ALA A 404 18.49 -12.04 6.29
C ALA A 404 19.38 -10.78 6.26
N ILE A 405 20.39 -10.73 7.12
CA ILE A 405 21.26 -9.56 7.29
C ILE A 405 22.54 -9.61 6.44
N GLN A 406 22.86 -10.72 5.77
CA GLN A 406 24.01 -10.79 4.85
C GLN A 406 23.56 -10.35 3.45
N LYS A 407 24.11 -9.25 2.92
CA LYS A 407 23.80 -8.80 1.55
C LYS A 407 24.43 -9.77 0.52
N GLY A 408 23.81 -9.86 -0.65
CA GLY A 408 24.28 -10.67 -1.76
C GLY A 408 23.14 -11.09 -2.69
N PRO A 409 23.46 -11.67 -3.87
CA PRO A 409 22.47 -12.06 -4.87
C PRO A 409 21.51 -13.16 -4.41
N GLN A 410 21.87 -13.98 -3.42
CA GLN A 410 20.98 -15.01 -2.85
C GLN A 410 20.06 -14.47 -1.75
N ASN A 411 20.28 -13.24 -1.27
CA ASN A 411 19.45 -12.65 -0.24
C ASN A 411 18.19 -12.02 -0.84
N THR A 412 17.03 -12.63 -0.55
CA THR A 412 15.74 -12.21 -1.12
C THR A 412 15.04 -11.08 -0.33
N LEU A 413 15.56 -10.66 0.83
CA LEU A 413 14.88 -9.74 1.76
C LEU A 413 15.60 -8.40 1.95
N SER A 414 16.94 -8.38 1.89
CA SER A 414 17.76 -7.25 2.36
C SER A 414 17.45 -5.92 1.66
N ASN A 415 17.43 -5.90 0.32
CA ASN A 415 17.11 -4.70 -0.46
C ASN A 415 15.66 -4.26 -0.25
N GLY A 416 14.73 -5.22 -0.20
CA GLY A 416 13.32 -4.97 0.13
C GLY A 416 13.18 -4.30 1.50
N TYR A 417 13.86 -4.82 2.53
CA TYR A 417 13.91 -4.25 3.88
C TYR A 417 14.45 -2.82 3.88
N GLN A 418 15.56 -2.57 3.17
CA GLN A 418 16.18 -1.24 3.04
C GLN A 418 15.23 -0.22 2.39
N SER A 419 14.36 -0.67 1.49
CA SER A 419 13.39 0.19 0.78
C SER A 419 12.11 0.51 1.57
N LEU A 420 11.79 -0.25 2.63
CA LEU A 420 10.53 -0.11 3.39
C LEU A 420 10.20 1.32 3.85
N PRO A 421 11.16 2.12 4.36
CA PRO A 421 10.84 3.45 4.89
C PRO A 421 10.30 4.43 3.83
N ILE A 422 10.53 4.16 2.54
CA ILE A 422 10.09 5.02 1.45
C ILE A 422 8.56 5.01 1.37
N ALA A 423 7.94 3.83 1.28
CA ALA A 423 6.50 3.68 1.05
C ALA A 423 5.63 4.23 2.21
N ILE A 424 6.14 4.17 3.44
CA ILE A 424 5.43 4.70 4.62
C ILE A 424 5.50 6.23 4.73
N THR A 425 6.47 6.86 4.07
CA THR A 425 6.78 8.29 4.20
C THR A 425 6.13 9.14 3.11
N VAL A 426 6.11 8.66 1.87
CA VAL A 426 5.64 9.43 0.70
C VAL A 426 4.11 9.40 0.52
N GLU A 427 3.59 10.27 -0.36
CA GLU A 427 2.17 10.46 -0.69
C GLU A 427 1.26 10.75 0.53
N GLY A 428 1.85 11.40 1.53
CA GLY A 428 1.26 11.67 2.83
C GLY A 428 1.77 10.65 3.84
N ALA A 429 2.61 11.09 4.79
CA ALA A 429 3.19 10.20 5.79
C ALA A 429 2.11 9.41 6.54
N ASN A 430 2.38 8.14 6.85
CA ASN A 430 1.44 7.24 7.52
C ASN A 430 0.84 7.84 8.80
N ILE A 431 1.61 8.63 9.54
CA ILE A 431 1.15 9.36 10.73
C ILE A 431 0.00 10.33 10.37
N LEU A 432 0.17 11.14 9.32
CA LEU A 432 -0.86 12.07 8.87
C LEU A 432 -2.08 11.33 8.32
N THR A 433 -1.87 10.31 7.48
CA THR A 433 -2.95 9.52 6.88
C THR A 433 -3.83 8.89 7.95
N ARG A 434 -3.22 8.24 8.95
CA ARG A 434 -3.96 7.59 10.03
C ARG A 434 -4.68 8.59 10.93
N ASN A 435 -3.99 9.63 11.40
CA ASN A 435 -4.51 10.48 12.46
C ASN A 435 -5.48 11.56 11.97
N LEU A 436 -5.32 12.04 10.73
CA LEU A 436 -6.09 13.15 10.18
C LEU A 436 -7.07 12.74 9.07
N MET A 437 -6.68 11.83 8.17
CA MET A 437 -7.50 11.53 6.99
C MET A 437 -8.56 10.46 7.23
N ILE A 438 -8.18 9.27 7.69
CA ILE A 438 -9.07 8.09 7.73
C ILE A 438 -10.36 8.39 8.51
N PHE A 439 -10.25 8.87 9.75
CA PHE A 439 -11.43 9.20 10.54
C PHE A 439 -11.94 10.62 10.30
N GLY A 440 -11.06 11.62 10.19
CA GLY A 440 -11.50 13.02 10.05
C GLY A 440 -12.39 13.22 8.83
N GLN A 441 -11.92 12.78 7.66
CA GLN A 441 -12.71 12.81 6.43
C GLN A 441 -13.80 11.73 6.45
N GLY A 442 -13.51 10.55 7.00
CA GLY A 442 -14.46 9.45 7.13
C GLY A 442 -15.72 9.81 7.89
N ALA A 443 -15.60 10.43 9.07
CA ALA A 443 -16.75 10.82 9.89
C ALA A 443 -17.64 11.86 9.20
N MET A 444 -17.03 12.88 8.57
CA MET A 444 -17.77 13.92 7.84
C MET A 444 -18.52 13.37 6.64
N ARG A 445 -17.92 12.42 5.91
CA ARG A 445 -18.45 11.90 4.65
C ARG A 445 -19.39 10.70 4.84
N CYS A 446 -19.10 9.82 5.79
CA CYS A 446 -19.84 8.58 6.02
C CYS A 446 -21.06 8.76 6.92
N HIS A 447 -21.11 9.83 7.72
CA HIS A 447 -22.28 10.13 8.53
C HIS A 447 -23.38 10.75 7.63
N PRO A 448 -24.61 10.18 7.61
CA PRO A 448 -25.64 10.52 6.62
C PRO A 448 -26.15 11.97 6.68
N TYR A 449 -25.91 12.67 7.79
CA TYR A 449 -26.45 14.02 8.04
C TYR A 449 -25.39 15.05 8.46
N LEU A 450 -24.12 14.65 8.62
CA LEU A 450 -23.13 15.53 9.27
C LEU A 450 -22.66 16.64 8.32
N LYS A 451 -22.37 16.31 7.05
CA LYS A 451 -22.04 17.29 6.02
C LYS A 451 -23.14 18.34 5.85
N GLU A 452 -24.39 17.89 5.61
CA GLU A 452 -25.55 18.78 5.49
C GLU A 452 -25.72 19.69 6.73
N MET A 453 -25.48 19.15 7.93
CA MET A 453 -25.54 19.94 9.16
C MET A 453 -24.46 21.03 9.21
N VAL A 454 -23.22 20.70 8.84
CA VAL A 454 -22.10 21.63 8.79
C VAL A 454 -22.34 22.73 7.76
N ASP A 455 -22.85 22.37 6.57
CA ASP A 455 -23.18 23.33 5.50
C ASP A 455 -24.25 24.33 5.98
N LEU A 456 -25.30 23.83 6.65
CA LEU A 456 -26.37 24.67 7.21
C LEU A 456 -25.89 25.57 8.35
N ILE A 457 -24.94 25.11 9.17
CA ILE A 457 -24.32 25.93 10.22
C ILE A 457 -23.56 27.11 9.62
N HIS A 458 -22.84 26.89 8.51
CA HIS A 458 -22.04 27.94 7.88
C HIS A 458 -22.88 28.86 6.97
N SER A 459 -24.03 28.40 6.48
CA SER A 459 -24.96 29.19 5.65
C SER A 459 -25.30 30.56 6.25
N GLU A 460 -25.23 31.60 5.42
CA GLU A 460 -25.62 32.97 5.77
C GLU A 460 -27.13 33.23 5.66
N ASP A 461 -27.90 32.25 5.17
CA ASP A 461 -29.35 32.36 5.06
C ASP A 461 -30.01 32.41 6.45
N GLN A 462 -30.93 33.36 6.64
CA GLN A 462 -31.74 33.49 7.86
C GLN A 462 -32.76 32.36 7.98
N ALA A 463 -33.20 31.76 6.87
CA ALA A 463 -34.14 30.64 6.85
C ALA A 463 -33.50 29.28 7.20
N ALA A 464 -32.16 29.19 7.29
CA ALA A 464 -31.46 27.91 7.50
C ALA A 464 -31.69 27.28 8.90
N ASP A 465 -32.27 27.98 9.86
CA ASP A 465 -32.59 27.44 11.19
C ASP A 465 -33.60 26.28 11.15
N ALA A 466 -34.64 26.35 10.30
CA ALA A 466 -35.67 25.31 10.21
C ALA A 466 -35.15 24.02 9.53
N PRO A 467 -34.46 24.09 8.36
CA PRO A 467 -33.71 22.96 7.81
C PRO A 467 -32.71 22.37 8.81
N PHE A 468 -31.94 23.22 9.50
CA PHE A 468 -30.96 22.77 10.50
C PHE A 468 -31.61 21.93 11.60
N ASN A 469 -32.71 22.40 12.20
CA ASN A 469 -33.41 21.66 13.25
C ASN A 469 -33.94 20.30 12.77
N LYS A 470 -34.37 20.21 11.50
CA LYS A 470 -34.81 18.95 10.88
C LYS A 470 -33.67 17.96 10.73
N VAL A 471 -32.50 18.42 10.25
CA VAL A 471 -31.28 17.60 10.10
C VAL A 471 -30.73 17.17 11.46
N LEU A 472 -30.77 18.07 12.46
CA LEU A 472 -30.39 17.76 13.83
C LEU A 472 -31.28 16.66 14.43
N ALA A 473 -32.60 16.74 14.25
CA ALA A 473 -33.52 15.70 14.72
C ALA A 473 -33.25 14.33 14.07
N LYS A 474 -32.96 14.30 12.76
CA LYS A 474 -32.56 13.07 12.05
C LYS A 474 -31.25 12.51 12.61
N THR A 475 -30.28 13.37 12.90
CA THR A 475 -28.98 12.99 13.48
C THR A 475 -29.16 12.36 14.85
N VAL A 476 -29.92 12.98 15.74
CA VAL A 476 -30.22 12.42 17.07
C VAL A 476 -30.92 11.06 16.96
N TRP A 477 -31.91 10.93 16.07
CA TRP A 477 -32.60 9.66 15.86
C TRP A 477 -31.67 8.56 15.33
N PHE A 478 -30.77 8.92 14.40
CA PHE A 478 -29.73 8.02 13.89
C PHE A 478 -28.81 7.54 15.01
N SER A 479 -28.31 8.45 15.85
CA SER A 479 -27.44 8.10 16.99
C SER A 479 -28.17 7.17 17.98
N ILE A 480 -29.44 7.43 18.30
CA ILE A 480 -30.24 6.56 19.19
C ILE A 480 -30.40 5.17 18.58
N LYS A 481 -30.77 5.07 17.30
CA LYS A 481 -30.94 3.78 16.60
C LYS A 481 -29.65 2.96 16.60
N ASN A 482 -28.51 3.59 16.35
CA ASN A 482 -27.22 2.92 16.36
C ASN A 482 -26.75 2.56 17.78
N ALA A 483 -27.02 3.40 18.79
CA ALA A 483 -26.74 3.07 20.18
C ALA A 483 -27.55 1.85 20.66
N LEU A 484 -28.84 1.77 20.28
CA LEU A 484 -29.68 0.59 20.55
C LEU A 484 -29.13 -0.65 19.84
N ARG A 485 -28.78 -0.55 18.55
CA ARG A 485 -28.18 -1.67 17.81
C ARG A 485 -26.86 -2.14 18.44
N SER A 486 -25.98 -1.20 18.79
CA SER A 486 -24.72 -1.47 19.51
C SER A 486 -24.99 -2.25 20.79
N THR A 487 -25.93 -1.77 21.60
CA THR A 487 -26.27 -2.39 22.89
C THR A 487 -26.80 -3.81 22.69
N VAL A 488 -27.76 -4.00 21.77
CA VAL A 488 -28.31 -5.32 21.44
C VAL A 488 -27.22 -6.27 20.97
N ASN A 489 -26.40 -5.87 19.99
CA ASN A 489 -25.33 -6.71 19.46
C ASN A 489 -24.23 -7.02 20.48
N SER A 490 -24.02 -6.12 21.45
CA SER A 490 -22.99 -6.26 22.49
C SER A 490 -23.40 -7.19 23.63
N TYR A 491 -24.67 -7.17 24.03
CA TYR A 491 -25.18 -7.99 25.15
C TYR A 491 -25.91 -9.26 24.71
N LEU A 492 -26.46 -9.29 23.51
CA LEU A 492 -27.28 -10.39 22.98
C LEU A 492 -26.62 -10.98 21.73
N PRO A 493 -25.50 -11.72 21.85
CA PRO A 493 -24.75 -12.23 20.71
C PRO A 493 -25.55 -13.16 19.79
N PHE A 494 -26.56 -13.85 20.33
CA PHE A 494 -27.45 -14.74 19.60
C PHE A 494 -28.43 -14.02 18.65
N LEU A 495 -28.57 -12.68 18.75
CA LEU A 495 -29.38 -11.88 17.83
C LEU A 495 -28.58 -11.30 16.65
N ARG A 496 -27.26 -11.54 16.60
CA ARG A 496 -26.41 -11.04 15.52
C ARG A 496 -26.77 -11.74 14.21
N SER A 497 -26.96 -10.96 13.16
CA SER A 497 -27.20 -11.46 11.81
C SER A 497 -25.91 -11.61 11.01
N ALA A 498 -25.92 -12.53 10.05
CA ALA A 498 -24.94 -12.64 8.97
C ALA A 498 -25.68 -13.05 7.69
N ASP A 499 -25.22 -12.54 6.57
CA ASP A 499 -25.82 -12.76 5.25
C ASP A 499 -25.05 -13.82 4.43
N SER A 500 -23.83 -14.21 4.85
CA SER A 500 -23.07 -15.28 4.19
C SER A 500 -23.83 -16.60 4.14
N GLN A 501 -23.70 -17.30 3.01
CA GLN A 501 -24.19 -18.67 2.85
C GLN A 501 -23.24 -19.71 3.46
N LEU A 502 -21.97 -19.35 3.68
CA LEU A 502 -20.94 -20.25 4.21
C LEU A 502 -21.02 -20.32 5.73
N ALA A 503 -21.12 -21.53 6.27
CA ALA A 503 -21.28 -21.75 7.72
C ALA A 503 -20.05 -21.27 8.50
N GLU A 504 -18.86 -21.44 7.91
CA GLU A 504 -17.57 -21.03 8.47
C GLU A 504 -17.37 -19.50 8.49
N VAL A 505 -18.05 -18.75 7.62
CA VAL A 505 -17.94 -17.28 7.54
C VAL A 505 -18.90 -16.57 8.49
N LYS A 506 -20.09 -17.15 8.71
CA LYS A 506 -21.17 -16.54 9.52
C LYS A 506 -20.73 -16.01 10.89
N PRO A 507 -19.93 -16.73 11.70
CA PRO A 507 -19.51 -16.23 13.01
C PRO A 507 -18.68 -14.94 12.92
N TYR A 508 -17.82 -14.83 11.92
CA TYR A 508 -16.99 -13.65 11.72
C TYR A 508 -17.81 -12.47 11.19
N GLU A 509 -18.74 -12.71 10.28
CA GLU A 509 -19.63 -11.66 9.77
C GLU A 509 -20.56 -11.12 10.88
N GLN A 510 -21.12 -12.00 11.71
CA GLN A 510 -21.87 -11.60 12.91
C GLN A 510 -21.02 -10.72 13.84
N ARG A 511 -19.74 -11.06 13.98
CA ARG A 511 -18.82 -10.32 14.84
C ARG A 511 -18.45 -8.96 14.25
N LEU A 512 -18.18 -8.90 12.95
CA LEU A 512 -17.95 -7.67 12.19
C LEU A 512 -19.15 -6.72 12.34
N ASN A 513 -20.37 -7.21 12.16
CA ASN A 513 -21.61 -6.45 12.35
C ASN A 513 -21.72 -5.90 13.78
N SER A 514 -21.28 -6.67 14.79
CA SER A 514 -21.26 -6.21 16.18
C SER A 514 -20.21 -5.12 16.44
N ILE A 515 -19.04 -5.19 15.81
CA ILE A 515 -17.96 -4.20 15.98
C ILE A 515 -18.34 -2.90 15.28
N SER A 516 -18.77 -2.98 14.01
CA SER A 516 -19.24 -1.83 13.24
C SER A 516 -20.38 -1.10 13.95
N ALA A 517 -21.34 -1.83 14.56
CA ALA A 517 -22.45 -1.21 15.30
C ALA A 517 -22.00 -0.29 16.46
N LYS A 518 -20.80 -0.50 17.02
CA LYS A 518 -20.24 0.32 18.10
C LYS A 518 -19.66 1.65 17.57
N LEU A 519 -19.33 1.74 16.28
CA LEU A 519 -18.59 2.89 15.73
C LEU A 519 -19.40 4.18 15.74
N ALA A 520 -20.60 4.18 15.15
CA ALA A 520 -21.50 5.34 15.14
C ALA A 520 -21.76 5.94 16.54
N PRO A 521 -22.21 5.19 17.57
CA PRO A 521 -22.48 5.79 18.88
C PRO A 521 -21.21 6.31 19.55
N LEU A 522 -20.05 5.69 19.34
CA LEU A 522 -18.78 6.22 19.86
C LEU A 522 -18.41 7.53 19.15
N ALA A 523 -18.50 7.59 17.83
CA ALA A 523 -18.22 8.79 17.05
C ALA A 523 -19.18 9.94 17.40
N ASP A 524 -20.49 9.68 17.43
CA ASP A 524 -21.51 10.70 17.69
C ASP A 524 -21.41 11.26 19.11
N LEU A 525 -21.20 10.42 20.13
CA LEU A 525 -20.97 10.88 21.50
C LEU A 525 -19.67 11.67 21.63
N SER A 526 -18.67 11.36 20.82
CA SER A 526 -17.41 12.10 20.78
C SER A 526 -17.58 13.48 20.17
N LEU A 527 -18.29 13.57 19.04
CA LEU A 527 -18.65 14.83 18.40
C LEU A 527 -19.53 15.68 19.33
N LEU A 528 -20.45 15.07 20.08
CA LEU A 528 -21.31 15.77 21.03
C LEU A 528 -20.50 16.41 22.19
N VAL A 529 -19.51 15.70 22.72
CA VAL A 529 -18.76 16.13 23.92
C VAL A 529 -17.55 16.99 23.57
N LEU A 530 -16.82 16.64 22.51
CA LEU A 530 -15.58 17.30 22.12
C LEU A 530 -15.78 18.33 21.01
N GLY A 531 -16.89 18.28 20.26
CA GLY A 531 -17.14 19.19 19.15
C GLY A 531 -15.97 19.26 18.18
N GLY A 532 -15.52 20.48 17.86
CA GLY A 532 -14.37 20.72 16.99
C GLY A 532 -13.02 20.27 17.57
N ASP A 533 -12.91 20.07 18.90
CA ASP A 533 -11.67 19.60 19.51
C ASP A 533 -11.41 18.10 19.25
N LEU A 534 -12.41 17.34 18.77
CA LEU A 534 -12.20 15.96 18.32
C LEU A 534 -11.15 15.89 17.20
N LYS A 535 -11.12 16.89 16.30
CA LYS A 535 -10.12 16.99 15.23
C LYS A 535 -8.71 17.18 15.77
N LYS A 536 -8.56 17.89 16.90
CA LYS A 536 -7.27 18.09 17.60
C LYS A 536 -6.88 16.87 18.44
N ALA A 537 -7.86 16.05 18.85
CA ALA A 537 -7.66 14.83 19.61
C ALA A 537 -7.23 13.67 18.70
N GLU A 538 -6.12 13.84 17.98
CA GLU A 538 -5.60 12.94 16.94
C GLU A 538 -5.52 11.46 17.38
N LEU A 539 -5.16 11.20 18.65
CA LEU A 539 -5.09 9.84 19.17
C LEU A 539 -6.47 9.17 19.29
N LEU A 540 -7.52 9.95 19.57
CA LEU A 540 -8.89 9.46 19.67
C LEU A 540 -9.49 9.26 18.27
N SER A 541 -9.34 10.23 17.38
CA SER A 541 -9.79 10.11 15.98
C SER A 541 -9.13 8.92 15.29
N ALA A 542 -7.83 8.75 15.45
CA ALA A 542 -7.08 7.66 14.84
C ALA A 542 -7.60 6.28 15.27
N ARG A 543 -7.92 6.10 16.55
CA ARG A 543 -8.48 4.83 17.05
C ARG A 543 -9.84 4.53 16.45
N LEU A 544 -10.72 5.53 16.24
CA LEU A 544 -11.99 5.31 15.52
C LEU A 544 -11.74 5.00 14.03
N GLY A 545 -10.71 5.60 13.44
CA GLY A 545 -10.21 5.26 12.11
C GLY A 545 -9.77 3.81 12.01
N ASP A 546 -8.96 3.34 12.97
CA ASP A 546 -8.49 1.95 13.03
C ASP A 546 -9.67 0.96 13.08
N VAL A 547 -10.73 1.25 13.85
CA VAL A 547 -11.94 0.39 13.90
C VAL A 547 -12.56 0.23 12.51
N MET A 548 -12.69 1.34 11.78
CA MET A 548 -13.22 1.36 10.43
C MET A 548 -12.30 0.61 9.46
N SER A 549 -10.99 0.84 9.54
CA SER A 549 -9.98 0.18 8.71
C SER A 549 -9.94 -1.33 8.88
N TYR A 550 -9.92 -1.82 10.12
CA TYR A 550 -9.88 -3.26 10.38
C TYR A 550 -11.21 -3.94 10.08
N SER A 551 -12.33 -3.20 10.17
CA SER A 551 -13.62 -3.67 9.67
C SER A 551 -13.64 -3.78 8.14
N TYR A 552 -13.02 -2.82 7.43
CA TYR A 552 -12.84 -2.88 5.97
C TYR A 552 -11.94 -4.06 5.58
N ALA A 553 -10.84 -4.28 6.31
CA ALA A 553 -9.95 -5.42 6.10
C ALA A 553 -10.70 -6.75 6.27
N ALA A 554 -11.53 -6.88 7.33
CA ALA A 554 -12.39 -8.04 7.54
C ALA A 554 -13.42 -8.25 6.40
N MET A 555 -14.03 -7.18 5.87
CA MET A 555 -14.90 -7.27 4.69
C MET A 555 -14.13 -7.78 3.46
N ALA A 556 -12.93 -7.25 3.22
CA ALA A 556 -12.06 -7.68 2.13
C ALA A 556 -11.72 -9.17 2.24
N THR A 557 -11.32 -9.63 3.43
CA THR A 557 -11.00 -11.03 3.72
C THR A 557 -12.18 -11.97 3.48
N ILE A 558 -13.39 -11.60 3.92
CA ILE A 558 -14.61 -12.38 3.65
C ILE A 558 -14.83 -12.54 2.15
N ARG A 559 -14.81 -11.43 1.40
CA ARG A 559 -15.06 -11.46 -0.04
C ARG A 559 -14.00 -12.28 -0.77
N PHE A 560 -12.72 -12.10 -0.44
CA PHE A 560 -11.62 -12.82 -1.06
C PHE A 560 -11.74 -14.34 -0.84
N TYR A 561 -12.03 -14.77 0.39
CA TYR A 561 -12.27 -16.19 0.71
C TYR A 561 -13.52 -16.77 0.04
N GLU A 562 -14.61 -15.98 -0.08
CA GLU A 562 -15.84 -16.45 -0.71
C GLU A 562 -15.74 -16.56 -2.24
N GLN A 563 -14.94 -15.71 -2.88
CA GLN A 563 -15.05 -15.48 -4.33
C GLN A 563 -13.74 -15.57 -5.13
N ARG A 564 -12.57 -15.58 -4.49
CA ARG A 564 -11.27 -15.54 -5.19
C ARG A 564 -10.39 -16.76 -4.99
N VAL A 565 -10.41 -17.38 -3.81
CA VAL A 565 -9.57 -18.56 -3.52
C VAL A 565 -10.02 -19.77 -4.33
N SER A 566 -9.08 -20.52 -4.94
CA SER A 566 -9.43 -21.73 -5.68
C SER A 566 -9.82 -22.90 -4.78
N ASN A 567 -9.12 -23.05 -3.65
CA ASN A 567 -9.31 -24.12 -2.68
C ASN A 567 -9.56 -23.56 -1.27
N ARG A 568 -10.84 -23.61 -0.85
CA ARG A 568 -11.25 -23.12 0.48
C ARG A 568 -10.74 -23.98 1.64
N GLU A 569 -10.53 -25.28 1.44
CA GLU A 569 -10.00 -26.14 2.50
C GLU A 569 -8.57 -25.74 2.85
N GLU A 570 -7.74 -25.50 1.83
CA GLU A 570 -6.36 -25.02 2.02
C GLU A 570 -6.31 -23.58 2.53
N ALA A 571 -7.23 -22.72 2.09
CA ALA A 571 -7.28 -21.31 2.49
C ALA A 571 -7.85 -21.07 3.90
N LYS A 572 -8.55 -22.05 4.48
CA LYS A 572 -9.27 -21.88 5.74
C LYS A 572 -8.40 -21.38 6.91
N PRO A 573 -7.20 -21.92 7.19
CA PRO A 573 -6.37 -21.43 8.30
C PRO A 573 -5.90 -19.98 8.08
N TYR A 574 -5.65 -19.58 6.83
CA TYR A 574 -5.26 -18.21 6.47
C TYR A 574 -6.42 -17.24 6.70
N PHE A 575 -7.61 -17.63 6.25
CA PHE A 575 -8.85 -16.89 6.42
C PHE A 575 -9.19 -16.71 7.91
N ASP A 576 -9.17 -17.79 8.69
CA ASP A 576 -9.48 -17.76 10.13
C ASP A 576 -8.52 -16.83 10.88
N TYR A 577 -7.21 -16.93 10.59
CA TYR A 577 -6.21 -16.04 11.18
C TYR A 577 -6.47 -14.58 10.82
N ALA A 578 -6.61 -14.27 9.52
CA ALA A 578 -6.83 -12.91 9.03
C ALA A 578 -8.10 -12.27 9.63
N MET A 579 -9.18 -13.05 9.76
CA MET A 579 -10.43 -12.59 10.37
C MET A 579 -10.28 -12.36 11.88
N GLN A 580 -9.72 -13.33 12.62
CA GLN A 580 -9.52 -13.18 14.06
C GLN A 580 -8.60 -12.00 14.37
N TRP A 581 -7.50 -11.86 13.63
CA TRP A 581 -6.57 -10.74 13.76
C TRP A 581 -7.27 -9.40 13.52
N SER A 582 -7.96 -9.25 12.38
CA SER A 582 -8.62 -7.99 12.03
C SER A 582 -9.69 -7.59 13.05
N LEU A 583 -10.54 -8.54 13.46
CA LEU A 583 -11.59 -8.28 14.45
C LEU A 583 -10.99 -7.95 15.83
N ALA A 584 -9.89 -8.62 16.22
CA ALA A 584 -9.21 -8.35 17.48
C ALA A 584 -8.58 -6.94 17.49
N GLN A 585 -7.94 -6.52 16.39
CA GLN A 585 -7.39 -5.16 16.27
C GLN A 585 -8.50 -4.10 16.33
N ALA A 586 -9.63 -4.33 15.65
CA ALA A 586 -10.78 -3.43 15.70
C ALA A 586 -11.34 -3.31 17.13
N GLU A 587 -11.51 -4.42 17.85
CA GLU A 587 -11.98 -4.37 19.24
C GLU A 587 -10.97 -3.71 20.18
N GLN A 588 -9.68 -3.98 20.01
CA GLN A 588 -8.63 -3.35 20.81
C GLN A 588 -8.61 -1.83 20.60
N ALA A 589 -8.82 -1.36 19.36
CA ALA A 589 -8.95 0.06 19.06
C ALA A 589 -10.16 0.70 19.78
N ILE A 590 -11.32 0.01 19.82
CA ILE A 590 -12.49 0.44 20.59
C ILE A 590 -12.18 0.53 22.09
N VAL A 591 -11.58 -0.51 22.67
CA VAL A 591 -11.25 -0.55 24.10
C VAL A 591 -10.27 0.58 24.46
N ASN A 592 -9.23 0.76 23.65
CA ASN A 592 -8.26 1.84 23.83
C ASN A 592 -8.91 3.22 23.69
N PHE A 593 -9.84 3.38 22.75
CA PHE A 593 -10.60 4.61 22.57
C PHE A 593 -11.41 4.96 23.83
N VAL A 594 -12.25 4.02 24.29
CA VAL A 594 -13.11 4.23 25.47
C VAL A 594 -12.27 4.48 26.73
N ASN A 595 -11.20 3.71 26.96
CA ASN A 595 -10.35 3.86 28.15
C ASN A 595 -9.75 5.26 28.26
N ASN A 596 -9.36 5.84 27.13
CA ASN A 596 -8.71 7.14 27.04
C ASN A 596 -9.67 8.29 26.73
N PHE A 597 -10.99 8.05 26.71
CA PHE A 597 -11.95 9.12 26.49
C PHE A 597 -11.94 10.10 27.69
N PRO A 598 -11.75 11.40 27.47
CA PRO A 598 -11.41 12.35 28.54
C PRO A 598 -12.58 12.63 29.50
N HIS A 599 -13.83 12.62 28.98
CA HIS A 599 -14.99 12.94 29.80
C HIS A 599 -15.51 11.69 30.54
N GLY A 600 -15.29 11.63 31.84
CA GLY A 600 -15.57 10.46 32.70
C GLY A 600 -17.00 9.89 32.59
N PRO A 601 -18.07 10.71 32.73
CA PRO A 601 -19.44 10.22 32.60
C PRO A 601 -19.75 9.64 31.21
N THR A 602 -19.33 10.33 30.14
CA THR A 602 -19.53 9.84 28.77
C THR A 602 -18.75 8.56 28.53
N ARG A 603 -17.54 8.45 29.08
CA ARG A 603 -16.76 7.20 29.03
C ARG A 603 -17.51 6.02 29.65
N ILE A 604 -18.14 6.21 30.81
CA ILE A 604 -18.96 5.15 31.46
C ILE A 604 -20.15 4.79 30.57
N LEU A 605 -20.84 5.80 30.01
CA LEU A 605 -21.94 5.59 29.09
C LEU A 605 -21.51 4.80 27.84
N MET A 606 -20.45 5.23 27.17
CA MET A 606 -19.85 4.55 26.03
C MET A 606 -19.52 3.10 26.38
N ARG A 607 -18.90 2.87 27.54
CA ARG A 607 -18.52 1.53 27.99
C ARG A 607 -19.71 0.61 28.18
N THR A 608 -20.79 1.13 28.75
CA THR A 608 -22.05 0.40 28.92
C THR A 608 -22.74 0.14 27.59
N LEU A 609 -22.85 1.12 26.69
CA LEU A 609 -23.50 0.94 25.37
C LEU A 609 -22.78 -0.04 24.45
N THR A 610 -21.48 -0.24 24.65
CA THR A 610 -20.62 -1.05 23.77
C THR A 610 -20.10 -2.33 24.42
N ASN A 611 -20.46 -2.57 25.70
CA ASN A 611 -19.93 -3.63 26.55
C ASN A 611 -18.40 -3.80 26.41
N THR A 612 -17.64 -2.75 26.70
CA THR A 612 -16.17 -2.73 26.58
C THR A 612 -15.46 -2.92 27.93
N TYR A 613 -16.12 -3.60 28.87
CA TYR A 613 -15.53 -4.02 30.14
C TYR A 613 -14.55 -5.19 29.97
N THR A 614 -14.77 -6.02 28.95
CA THR A 614 -13.94 -7.17 28.60
C THR A 614 -13.84 -7.28 27.07
N SER A 615 -12.73 -7.82 26.56
CA SER A 615 -12.65 -8.20 25.14
C SER A 615 -13.63 -9.35 24.86
N SER A 616 -14.32 -9.31 23.74
CA SER A 616 -15.30 -10.33 23.33
C SER A 616 -14.95 -11.01 22.00
N VAL A 617 -13.85 -10.63 21.34
CA VAL A 617 -13.19 -11.34 20.26
C VAL A 617 -12.22 -12.34 20.90
N SER A 618 -12.30 -13.60 20.47
CA SER A 618 -11.28 -14.59 20.78
C SER A 618 -9.95 -14.18 20.15
N GLY A 619 -8.88 -14.18 20.95
CA GLY A 619 -7.53 -14.09 20.39
C GLY A 619 -7.22 -15.29 19.50
N ILE A 620 -6.15 -15.16 18.72
CA ILE A 620 -5.63 -16.23 17.87
C ILE A 620 -5.11 -17.34 18.81
N SER A 621 -5.63 -18.56 18.66
CA SER A 621 -5.22 -19.69 19.49
C SER A 621 -3.89 -20.28 19.01
N ASP A 622 -3.13 -20.87 19.93
CA ASP A 622 -1.91 -21.60 19.59
C ASP A 622 -2.17 -22.76 18.62
N ASP A 623 -3.37 -23.36 18.67
CA ASP A 623 -3.79 -24.39 17.71
C ASP A 623 -3.89 -23.82 16.29
N LEU A 624 -4.52 -22.66 16.12
CA LEU A 624 -4.61 -22.00 14.81
C LEU A 624 -3.23 -21.55 14.32
N VAL A 625 -2.36 -21.09 15.22
CA VAL A 625 -0.95 -20.78 14.90
C VAL A 625 -0.24 -22.02 14.34
N ARG A 626 -0.34 -23.16 15.03
CA ARG A 626 0.27 -24.42 14.58
C ARG A 626 -0.33 -24.92 13.27
N GLU A 627 -1.64 -24.84 13.12
CA GLU A 627 -2.38 -25.24 11.92
C GLU A 627 -1.94 -24.42 10.71
N LEU A 628 -2.02 -23.08 10.81
CA LEU A 628 -1.64 -22.18 9.73
C LEU A 628 -0.15 -22.30 9.38
N SER A 629 0.74 -22.38 10.39
CA SER A 629 2.16 -22.55 10.12
C SER A 629 2.46 -23.87 9.38
N THR A 630 1.77 -24.96 9.75
CA THR A 630 1.91 -26.25 9.07
C THR A 630 1.36 -26.20 7.64
N ALA A 631 0.21 -25.55 7.44
CA ALA A 631 -0.40 -25.35 6.13
C ALA A 631 0.49 -24.49 5.21
N ALA A 632 1.10 -23.43 5.75
CA ALA A 632 2.02 -22.56 5.04
C ALA A 632 3.22 -23.32 4.47
N MET A 633 3.79 -24.27 5.24
CA MET A 633 4.93 -25.07 4.80
C MET A 633 4.59 -26.15 3.75
N GLN A 634 3.32 -26.33 3.37
CA GLN A 634 2.94 -27.27 2.31
C GLN A 634 3.10 -26.64 0.92
N ASP A 635 3.42 -27.49 -0.07
CA ASP A 635 3.32 -27.13 -1.48
C ASP A 635 1.84 -27.21 -1.90
N SER A 636 1.14 -26.08 -1.79
CA SER A 636 -0.33 -25.98 -1.85
C SER A 636 -0.76 -24.94 -2.89
N SER A 637 -1.99 -25.05 -3.40
CA SER A 637 -2.51 -24.08 -4.38
C SER A 637 -2.68 -22.70 -3.76
N ILE A 638 -3.11 -22.62 -2.50
CA ILE A 638 -3.22 -21.34 -1.79
C ILE A 638 -1.87 -20.65 -1.60
N LYS A 639 -0.78 -21.40 -1.34
CA LYS A 639 0.57 -20.82 -1.25
C LYS A 639 0.99 -20.24 -2.61
N ALA A 640 0.73 -20.96 -3.70
CA ALA A 640 1.02 -20.46 -5.05
C ALA A 640 0.22 -19.18 -5.36
N GLU A 641 -1.07 -19.14 -5.00
CA GLU A 641 -1.92 -17.95 -5.13
C GLU A 641 -1.40 -16.77 -4.31
N LEU A 642 -0.97 -16.99 -3.06
CA LEU A 642 -0.45 -15.93 -2.18
C LEU A 642 1.00 -15.53 -2.48
N THR A 643 1.64 -16.15 -3.48
CA THR A 643 3.01 -15.84 -3.90
C THR A 643 3.13 -15.57 -5.40
N HIS A 644 2.00 -15.37 -6.09
CA HIS A 644 1.93 -15.23 -7.56
C HIS A 644 2.69 -14.03 -8.13
N LEU A 645 2.96 -13.01 -7.30
CA LEU A 645 3.76 -11.85 -7.67
C LEU A 645 5.27 -12.16 -7.73
N VAL A 646 5.72 -13.25 -7.09
CA VAL A 646 7.13 -13.64 -7.08
C VAL A 646 7.46 -14.40 -8.36
N LYS A 647 8.00 -13.68 -9.36
CA LYS A 647 8.53 -14.29 -10.59
C LYS A 647 9.94 -14.80 -10.34
N ILE A 648 10.10 -16.11 -10.37
CA ILE A 648 11.38 -16.78 -10.10
C ILE A 648 12.29 -16.65 -11.33
N LYS A 649 13.51 -16.13 -11.13
CA LYS A 649 14.58 -16.13 -12.14
C LYS A 649 15.55 -17.27 -11.84
N ALA A 650 15.92 -18.03 -12.87
CA ALA A 650 16.83 -19.16 -12.70
C ALA A 650 18.16 -18.71 -12.05
N GLY A 651 18.55 -19.37 -10.96
CA GLY A 651 19.74 -19.08 -10.18
C GLY A 651 19.61 -17.96 -9.14
N ASP A 652 18.48 -17.25 -9.07
CA ASP A 652 18.25 -16.25 -8.02
C ASP A 652 17.97 -16.89 -6.64
N GLY A 653 17.93 -16.08 -5.58
CA GLY A 653 17.66 -16.57 -4.23
C GLY A 653 16.29 -17.23 -4.07
N ASN A 654 15.28 -16.83 -4.85
CA ASN A 654 13.93 -17.41 -4.80
C ASN A 654 13.89 -18.78 -5.49
N ASP A 655 14.61 -18.96 -6.60
CA ASP A 655 14.79 -20.23 -7.32
C ASP A 655 15.52 -21.24 -6.44
N ILE A 656 16.64 -20.83 -5.84
CA ILE A 656 17.43 -21.67 -4.93
C ILE A 656 16.57 -22.18 -3.77
N ASN A 657 15.78 -21.29 -3.15
CA ASN A 657 14.87 -21.67 -2.06
C ASN A 657 13.74 -22.60 -2.55
N ALA A 658 13.12 -22.30 -3.69
CA ALA A 658 12.05 -23.11 -4.27
C ALA A 658 12.53 -24.52 -4.61
N GLN A 659 13.70 -24.66 -5.24
CA GLN A 659 14.29 -25.95 -5.57
C GLN A 659 14.59 -26.78 -4.32
N ALA A 660 15.13 -26.17 -3.26
CA ALA A 660 15.38 -26.86 -2.00
C ALA A 660 14.08 -27.27 -1.29
N PHE A 661 13.06 -26.43 -1.34
CA PHE A 661 11.74 -26.69 -0.77
C PHE A 661 11.06 -27.89 -1.44
N LEU A 662 10.97 -27.88 -2.78
CA LEU A 662 10.39 -28.97 -3.56
C LEU A 662 11.19 -30.28 -3.42
N ALA A 663 12.52 -30.19 -3.45
CA ALA A 663 13.38 -31.35 -3.26
C ALA A 663 13.18 -31.98 -1.87
N LYS A 664 13.02 -31.16 -0.82
CA LYS A 664 12.75 -31.67 0.53
C LYS A 664 11.41 -32.40 0.62
N HIS A 665 10.36 -31.82 0.05
CA HIS A 665 9.03 -32.46 -0.02
C HIS A 665 9.10 -33.83 -0.70
N ALA A 666 9.80 -33.93 -1.83
CA ALA A 666 9.97 -35.18 -2.58
C ALA A 666 10.67 -36.28 -1.78
N VAL A 667 11.56 -35.93 -0.83
CA VAL A 667 12.34 -36.92 -0.04
C VAL A 667 11.87 -37.05 1.41
N LEU A 668 10.77 -36.42 1.85
CA LEU A 668 10.28 -36.48 3.23
C LEU A 668 10.12 -37.91 3.79
N PRO A 669 9.55 -38.89 3.06
CA PRO A 669 9.45 -40.28 3.55
C PRO A 669 10.83 -40.90 3.76
N ILE A 670 11.76 -40.63 2.86
CA ILE A 670 13.14 -41.14 2.89
C ILE A 670 13.91 -40.50 4.05
N LEU A 671 13.78 -39.18 4.25
CA LEU A 671 14.38 -38.48 5.40
C LEU A 671 13.87 -39.03 6.74
N SER A 672 12.58 -39.36 6.83
CA SER A 672 12.01 -39.97 8.03
C SER A 672 12.59 -41.37 8.30
N LYS A 673 12.82 -42.17 7.26
CA LYS A 673 13.52 -43.46 7.33
C LYS A 673 14.97 -43.27 7.80
N VAL A 674 15.69 -42.30 7.21
CA VAL A 674 17.08 -41.96 7.58
C VAL A 674 17.19 -41.52 9.03
N GLN A 675 16.33 -40.61 9.49
CA GLN A 675 16.34 -40.15 10.89
C GLN A 675 16.08 -41.29 11.88
N LYS A 676 15.14 -42.21 11.57
CA LYS A 676 14.89 -43.39 12.40
C LYS A 676 16.11 -44.32 12.44
N ALA A 677 16.74 -44.57 11.30
CA ALA A 677 17.92 -45.41 11.19
C ALA A 677 19.11 -44.83 11.97
N LEU A 678 19.40 -43.53 11.82
CA LEU A 678 20.49 -42.85 12.53
C LEU A 678 20.26 -42.77 14.04
N ARG A 679 19.01 -42.71 14.51
CA ARG A 679 18.69 -42.80 15.95
C ARG A 679 18.91 -44.20 16.51
N ALA A 680 18.59 -45.24 15.74
CA ALA A 680 18.78 -46.62 16.16
C ALA A 680 20.25 -47.06 16.08
N HIS A 681 20.96 -46.63 15.03
CA HIS A 681 22.34 -46.99 14.73
C HIS A 681 23.10 -45.72 14.31
N PRO A 682 23.68 -44.97 15.26
CA PRO A 682 24.42 -43.76 14.96
C PRO A 682 25.65 -44.04 14.11
N VAL A 683 25.85 -43.25 13.05
CA VAL A 683 27.11 -43.25 12.29
C VAL A 683 28.16 -42.47 13.08
N VAL A 684 29.25 -43.14 13.46
CA VAL A 684 30.35 -42.54 14.24
C VAL A 684 31.68 -42.72 13.50
N PRO A 685 32.42 -41.63 13.19
CA PRO A 685 32.08 -40.23 13.45
C PRO A 685 31.00 -39.70 12.49
N PHE A 686 30.08 -38.87 12.97
CA PHE A 686 29.16 -38.14 12.09
C PHE A 686 29.88 -36.92 11.52
N ILE A 687 30.44 -37.06 10.31
CA ILE A 687 31.20 -35.99 9.64
C ILE A 687 30.25 -35.02 8.92
N SER A 688 29.29 -35.56 8.19
CA SER A 688 28.32 -34.78 7.40
C SER A 688 27.09 -35.64 7.08
N PHE A 689 26.00 -34.99 6.63
CA PHE A 689 24.82 -35.72 6.16
C PHE A 689 25.14 -36.66 5.00
N GLU A 690 25.98 -36.22 4.06
CA GLU A 690 26.46 -37.02 2.94
C GLU A 690 27.26 -38.23 3.41
N HIS A 691 28.17 -38.05 4.38
CA HIS A 691 28.91 -39.16 4.97
C HIS A 691 27.97 -40.21 5.60
N ALA A 692 26.95 -39.75 6.33
CA ALA A 692 25.98 -40.64 6.96
C ALA A 692 25.16 -41.41 5.92
N VAL A 693 24.67 -40.74 4.88
CA VAL A 693 23.89 -41.36 3.78
C VAL A 693 24.76 -42.35 2.98
N ASN A 694 26.04 -42.06 2.73
CA ASN A 694 26.97 -43.00 2.10
C ASN A 694 27.15 -44.27 2.93
N LYS A 695 27.34 -44.15 4.24
CA LYS A 695 27.45 -45.30 5.16
C LYS A 695 26.16 -46.12 5.22
N MET A 696 25.02 -45.48 5.14
CA MET A 696 23.72 -46.16 5.09
C MET A 696 23.53 -46.95 3.79
N LEU A 697 24.04 -46.45 2.66
CA LEU A 697 24.04 -47.19 1.39
C LEU A 697 24.96 -48.41 1.47
N GLU A 698 26.19 -48.25 2.00
CA GLU A 698 27.13 -49.35 2.22
C GLU A 698 26.54 -50.46 3.12
N ALA A 699 25.70 -50.07 4.08
CA ALA A 699 25.00 -50.98 4.99
C ALA A 699 23.66 -51.51 4.44
N GLU A 700 23.35 -51.25 3.17
CA GLU A 700 22.10 -51.65 2.49
C GLU A 700 20.81 -51.19 3.19
N GLN A 701 20.89 -50.10 3.99
CA GLN A 701 19.74 -49.55 4.71
C GLN A 701 18.86 -48.66 3.82
N ILE A 702 19.44 -48.15 2.73
CA ILE A 702 18.77 -47.35 1.70
C ILE A 702 19.14 -47.86 0.31
N THR A 703 18.28 -47.60 -0.68
CA THR A 703 18.54 -47.95 -2.08
C THR A 703 19.45 -46.93 -2.76
N GLN A 704 20.01 -47.29 -3.93
CA GLN A 704 20.79 -46.36 -4.76
C GLN A 704 19.97 -45.13 -5.21
N ASP A 705 18.67 -45.33 -5.48
CA ASP A 705 17.76 -44.25 -5.87
C ASP A 705 17.47 -43.31 -4.69
N GLU A 706 17.21 -43.88 -3.50
CA GLU A 706 17.04 -43.11 -2.26
C GLU A 706 18.30 -42.31 -1.94
N HIS A 707 19.49 -42.92 -2.08
CA HIS A 707 20.78 -42.27 -1.90
C HIS A 707 20.96 -41.08 -2.86
N THR A 708 20.73 -41.28 -4.16
CA THR A 708 20.86 -40.24 -5.18
C THR A 708 19.92 -39.06 -4.91
N ALA A 709 18.67 -39.35 -4.54
CA ALA A 709 17.69 -38.33 -4.19
C ALA A 709 18.09 -37.53 -2.95
N LEU A 710 18.60 -38.20 -1.90
CA LEU A 710 19.06 -37.56 -0.67
C LEU A 710 20.28 -36.66 -0.89
N LEU A 711 21.24 -37.07 -1.72
CA LEU A 711 22.39 -36.23 -2.08
C LEU A 711 21.96 -35.02 -2.90
N SER A 712 21.08 -35.21 -3.90
CA SER A 712 20.51 -34.12 -4.69
C SER A 712 19.76 -33.09 -3.83
N TYR A 713 18.98 -33.56 -2.85
CA TYR A 713 18.34 -32.71 -1.85
C TYR A 713 19.38 -31.98 -0.99
N ASN A 714 20.39 -32.69 -0.49
CA ASN A 714 21.39 -32.12 0.40
C ASN A 714 22.18 -30.98 -0.25
N GLU A 715 22.52 -31.09 -1.53
CA GLU A 715 23.19 -30.01 -2.27
C GLU A 715 22.31 -28.78 -2.40
N LYS A 716 21.04 -28.94 -2.79
CA LYS A 716 20.06 -27.83 -2.83
C LYS A 716 19.84 -27.19 -1.46
N ARG A 717 19.73 -28.02 -0.41
CA ARG A 717 19.60 -27.56 0.98
C ARG A 717 20.80 -26.74 1.41
N LYS A 718 22.03 -27.21 1.16
CA LYS A 718 23.25 -26.47 1.49
C LYS A 718 23.27 -25.11 0.79
N LEU A 719 22.92 -25.08 -0.49
CA LEU A 719 22.86 -23.84 -1.27
C LEU A 719 21.79 -22.87 -0.73
N SER A 720 20.57 -23.35 -0.44
CA SER A 720 19.52 -22.52 0.15
C SER A 720 19.84 -22.02 1.56
N VAL A 721 20.62 -22.76 2.34
CA VAL A 721 21.00 -22.34 3.70
C VAL A 721 22.23 -21.44 3.74
N ARG A 722 23.08 -21.51 2.70
CA ARG A 722 24.26 -20.66 2.53
C ARG A 722 23.87 -19.17 2.52
N VAL A 723 24.83 -18.35 2.93
CA VAL A 723 24.86 -16.89 2.71
C VAL A 723 25.93 -16.59 1.68
N ASP A 724 25.76 -15.51 0.92
CA ASP A 724 26.78 -15.09 -0.02
C ASP A 724 28.10 -14.79 0.70
N GLU A 725 29.19 -15.23 0.09
CA GLU A 725 30.54 -15.12 0.62
C GLU A 725 31.31 -14.13 -0.24
N PHE A 726 32.22 -13.39 0.41
CA PHE A 726 33.06 -12.41 -0.24
C PHE A 726 34.51 -12.62 0.17
N THR A 727 35.44 -12.17 -0.67
CA THR A 727 36.86 -12.09 -0.32
C THR A 727 37.07 -11.08 0.81
N PHE A 728 38.29 -11.01 1.35
CA PHE A 728 38.65 -10.00 2.34
C PHE A 728 38.34 -8.56 1.87
N ASP A 729 38.45 -8.32 0.56
CA ASP A 729 38.21 -7.03 -0.10
C ASP A 729 36.78 -6.89 -0.66
N LEU A 730 35.85 -7.74 -0.21
CA LEU A 730 34.42 -7.74 -0.56
C LEU A 730 34.10 -8.06 -2.04
N GLU A 731 34.96 -8.82 -2.72
CA GLU A 731 34.64 -9.37 -4.05
C GLU A 731 33.77 -10.63 -3.89
N LEU A 732 32.68 -10.73 -4.66
CA LEU A 732 31.74 -11.85 -4.54
C LEU A 732 32.40 -13.19 -4.90
N VAL A 733 32.11 -14.24 -4.14
CA VAL A 733 32.70 -15.58 -4.27
C VAL A 733 31.65 -16.60 -4.74
N ASP A 734 32.05 -17.46 -5.67
CA ASP A 734 31.22 -18.53 -6.23
C ASP A 734 30.95 -19.67 -5.22
N VAL A 735 30.30 -20.75 -5.67
CA VAL A 735 30.02 -21.93 -4.82
C VAL A 735 31.26 -22.77 -4.48
N ASN A 736 32.38 -22.54 -5.16
CA ASN A 736 33.65 -23.25 -4.99
C ASN A 736 34.69 -22.45 -4.20
N GLY A 737 34.33 -21.28 -3.68
CA GLY A 737 35.26 -20.43 -2.95
C GLY A 737 36.21 -19.62 -3.85
N GLN A 738 35.89 -19.45 -5.13
CA GLN A 738 36.67 -18.64 -6.07
C GLN A 738 36.00 -17.28 -6.33
N PRO A 739 36.77 -16.18 -6.43
CA PRO A 739 36.22 -14.88 -6.81
C PRO A 739 35.50 -14.97 -8.16
N ILE A 740 34.31 -14.38 -8.23
CA ILE A 740 33.61 -14.21 -9.50
C ILE A 740 34.34 -13.09 -10.24
N VAL A 741 35.17 -13.46 -11.21
CA VAL A 741 35.83 -12.49 -12.09
C VAL A 741 34.73 -11.87 -12.96
N GLU A 742 34.26 -10.69 -12.59
CA GLU A 742 33.48 -9.85 -13.49
C GLU A 742 34.40 -9.50 -14.67
N THR A 743 34.17 -10.16 -15.81
CA THR A 743 34.66 -9.61 -17.07
C THR A 743 33.94 -8.29 -17.25
N GLN A 744 34.63 -7.19 -16.93
CA GLN A 744 34.21 -5.85 -17.31
C GLN A 744 33.79 -5.91 -18.77
N SER A 745 32.49 -5.77 -19.03
CA SER A 745 32.03 -5.57 -20.38
C SER A 745 32.52 -4.19 -20.80
N ASP A 746 33.57 -4.16 -21.62
CA ASP A 746 33.96 -2.98 -22.39
C ASP A 746 32.73 -2.52 -23.21
N ALA A 747 32.00 -1.54 -22.68
CA ALA A 747 31.04 -0.74 -23.42
C ALA A 747 31.30 0.73 -23.08
N ALA A 748 32.15 1.31 -23.92
CA ALA A 748 32.45 2.74 -24.00
C ALA A 748 31.23 3.58 -24.43
#